data_AF-A0A1M7SG35-F1
#
_entry.id   AF-A0A1M7SG35-F1
#
_cell.length_a   1.000
_cell.length_b   1.000
_cell.length_c   1.000
_cell.angle_alpha   90.00
_cell.angle_beta   90.00
_cell.angle_gamma   90.00
#
_symmetry.space_group_name_H-M   'P 1'
#
loop_
_entity.id
_entity.type
_entity.pdbx_description
1 polymer ?
#
loop_
_entity_poly.entity_id
_entity_poly.type
_entity_poly.pdbx_seq_one_letter_code
_entity_poly.pdbx_strand_id
1 'polypeptide(L)'
;MDIVLKIKEELKVEKWQVEAAVKLIDEGNTIPFISRYRKEVTGSLNDEQLRNLDERLKYLRSLEERREQVLASIEEQGKMTDELRAKIVAAETMVAIEDLYLPYRPKRKTRASVAREKGLEGLSEILLAQETTKPLQEEAAAFVDPEKGVNDPAEALQGAMDIIAEDVSDNADYRAYIREVTMEQGILTSKAKDEKAQSVYEMYYNYEEPVKKVLGHRVLALNRGEAEKFLVVKIEAPEEQILQYLNKKLLKNDNPITTPVIEEITQDAYERLIAPAIERDIRNELTETAEDGAITVFGKNLTQLLMAPPIAGKTVLGWDPAFRTGCKLAVVDATGKVLDTKVIYPTAPQNKVEEAKAELKKLIDKYNVDLISVGNGTASRESEQVIVELIKELDRPVQYVIVNEAGASVYSASKLATEEFPQFDVGQRSAASIARRLQDPLAELVKIDPKSIGVGQYQHDMNQKKLGETLEGVVEDCVNKVGVDLNTASAPLLQYISGISKVIAKNIVDYREENGKFKSRKELLQVPKLGPKAYEQCAGFLRISDGENPLDATSVHPESYDATLKLMDKLGITFDDVRAAQKNAAKAVLEKPAPKSEDKPRPPKKPKQVVIKNTSTAMGAALAAALAGSDLAVVDNGSGKKEAPKASSEAATSTVSVGTLSKKVSEADKKKLSEELGIGEITLTDILSELEKPSRDPRENMPAPILRSDVLDMKDLKPGMVLKGTVRNVIDFGCFVDIGVHQDGLVHISHITDKFIKHPLEAVSVGDIVDVQVLDVELDKKRIALTMKIGDPAKVAAEAAARAAQRPAPKVVKEEKKAAPKKTSVVDQVAKAAGVTKKAAPAKKPATKAAAPAESKPTTSKGLASEAKPAAPKTFKKKGIVIFRGNANE
;
A
#
# COMPACT_ATOMS: atom_id res chain seq x y z
N MET A 1 -14.34 -28.64 13.18
CA MET A 1 -14.72 -27.33 13.76
C MET A 1 -15.91 -26.78 12.99
N ASP A 2 -16.81 -25.99 13.62
CA ASP A 2 -17.79 -25.21 12.84
C ASP A 2 -17.12 -23.93 12.34
N ILE A 3 -16.67 -23.96 11.07
CA ILE A 3 -15.98 -22.84 10.41
C ILE A 3 -16.83 -21.56 10.45
N VAL A 4 -18.14 -21.68 10.26
CA VAL A 4 -19.06 -20.54 10.20
C VAL A 4 -19.12 -19.84 11.56
N LEU A 5 -19.21 -20.61 12.65
CA LEU A 5 -19.21 -20.05 14.00
C LEU A 5 -17.89 -19.34 14.33
N LYS A 6 -16.75 -19.88 13.93
CA LYS A 6 -15.45 -19.25 14.18
C LYS A 6 -15.32 -17.91 13.45
N ILE A 7 -15.69 -17.86 12.17
CA ILE A 7 -15.69 -16.62 11.38
C ILE A 7 -16.65 -15.59 11.98
N LYS A 8 -17.83 -16.02 12.42
CA LYS A 8 -18.82 -15.17 13.11
C LYS A 8 -18.19 -14.46 14.32
N GLU A 9 -17.52 -15.21 15.19
CA GLU A 9 -16.91 -14.71 16.42
C GLU A 9 -15.76 -13.73 16.14
N GLU A 10 -14.91 -14.05 15.17
CA GLU A 10 -13.74 -13.25 14.82
C GLU A 10 -14.10 -11.95 14.10
N LEU A 11 -15.00 -12.01 13.12
CA LEU A 11 -15.40 -10.85 12.32
C LEU A 11 -16.55 -10.05 12.94
N LYS A 12 -17.13 -10.53 14.05
CA LYS A 12 -18.27 -9.90 14.75
C LYS A 12 -19.46 -9.62 13.82
N VAL A 13 -19.77 -10.60 12.98
CA VAL A 13 -20.91 -10.61 12.05
C VAL A 13 -21.93 -11.66 12.49
N GLU A 14 -23.12 -11.69 11.89
CA GLU A 14 -24.12 -12.70 12.21
C GLU A 14 -23.88 -14.02 11.47
N LYS A 15 -24.30 -15.15 12.09
CA LYS A 15 -24.07 -16.50 11.53
C LYS A 15 -24.66 -16.64 10.12
N TRP A 16 -25.89 -16.18 9.93
CA TRP A 16 -26.59 -16.26 8.65
C TRP A 16 -25.89 -15.43 7.56
N GLN A 17 -25.23 -14.32 7.92
CA GLN A 17 -24.47 -13.51 6.97
C GLN A 17 -23.23 -14.25 6.47
N VAL A 18 -22.55 -14.97 7.36
CA VAL A 18 -21.40 -15.81 7.00
C VAL A 18 -21.84 -16.95 6.10
N GLU A 19 -22.91 -17.68 6.44
CA GLU A 19 -23.44 -18.77 5.62
C GLU A 19 -23.82 -18.29 4.21
N ALA A 20 -24.49 -17.15 4.13
CA ALA A 20 -24.85 -16.51 2.88
C ALA A 20 -23.61 -16.14 2.04
N ALA A 21 -22.62 -15.48 2.65
CA ALA A 21 -21.39 -15.08 1.96
C ALA A 21 -20.59 -16.29 1.47
N VAL A 22 -20.41 -17.32 2.32
CA VAL A 22 -19.72 -18.57 1.98
C VAL A 22 -20.40 -19.24 0.79
N LYS A 23 -21.73 -19.35 0.81
CA LYS A 23 -22.49 -19.94 -0.30
C LYS A 23 -22.26 -19.18 -1.61
N LEU A 24 -22.28 -17.85 -1.57
CA LEU A 24 -22.06 -17.03 -2.77
C LEU A 24 -20.62 -17.17 -3.30
N ILE A 25 -19.62 -17.25 -2.41
CA ILE A 25 -18.22 -17.46 -2.77
C ILE A 25 -18.04 -18.85 -3.41
N ASP A 26 -18.62 -19.89 -2.82
CA ASP A 26 -18.56 -21.26 -3.34
C ASP A 26 -19.29 -21.42 -4.69
N GLU A 27 -20.33 -20.62 -4.95
CA GLU A 27 -20.99 -20.48 -6.25
C GLU A 27 -20.16 -19.70 -7.30
N GLY A 28 -18.95 -19.25 -6.92
CA GLY A 28 -18.01 -18.55 -7.79
C GLY A 28 -18.35 -17.08 -8.03
N ASN A 29 -19.11 -16.45 -7.14
CA ASN A 29 -19.33 -14.99 -7.20
C ASN A 29 -18.09 -14.26 -6.67
N THR A 30 -17.72 -13.16 -7.31
CA THR A 30 -16.59 -12.33 -6.89
C THR A 30 -16.96 -11.47 -5.69
N ILE A 31 -15.95 -11.04 -4.92
CA ILE A 31 -16.18 -10.17 -3.76
C ILE A 31 -16.79 -8.81 -4.17
N PRO A 32 -16.32 -8.11 -5.22
CA PRO A 32 -16.95 -6.87 -5.67
C PRO A 32 -18.42 -7.06 -6.09
N PHE A 33 -18.75 -8.19 -6.72
CA PHE A 33 -20.12 -8.50 -7.13
C PHE A 33 -21.02 -8.71 -5.91
N ILE A 34 -20.57 -9.50 -4.93
CA ILE A 34 -21.32 -9.76 -3.69
C ILE A 34 -21.54 -8.45 -2.91
N SER A 35 -20.49 -7.64 -2.74
CA SER A 35 -20.54 -6.41 -1.96
C SER A 35 -21.47 -5.36 -2.58
N ARG A 36 -21.65 -5.38 -3.91
CA ARG A 36 -22.50 -4.43 -4.63
C ARG A 36 -23.93 -4.91 -4.87
N TYR A 37 -24.13 -6.14 -5.33
CA TYR A 37 -25.40 -6.64 -5.86
C TYR A 37 -26.06 -7.74 -5.02
N ARG A 38 -25.43 -8.18 -3.92
CA ARG A 38 -25.98 -9.22 -3.02
C ARG A 38 -26.07 -8.73 -1.58
N LYS A 39 -26.27 -7.42 -1.38
CA LYS A 39 -26.30 -6.76 -0.06
C LYS A 39 -27.44 -7.27 0.81
N GLU A 40 -28.58 -7.61 0.24
CA GLU A 40 -29.72 -8.15 0.97
C GLU A 40 -29.41 -9.52 1.57
N VAL A 41 -28.76 -10.37 0.76
CA VAL A 41 -28.47 -11.76 1.12
C VAL A 41 -27.41 -11.82 2.22
N THR A 42 -26.45 -10.89 2.20
CA THR A 42 -25.35 -10.83 3.18
C THR A 42 -25.60 -9.87 4.33
N GLY A 43 -26.70 -9.11 4.33
CA GLY A 43 -26.94 -8.06 5.32
C GLY A 43 -25.96 -6.87 5.22
N SER A 44 -25.57 -6.52 3.99
CA SER A 44 -24.70 -5.39 3.65
C SER A 44 -23.26 -5.51 4.18
N LEU A 45 -22.68 -6.71 4.14
CA LEU A 45 -21.24 -6.87 4.34
C LEU A 45 -20.49 -6.06 3.27
N ASN A 46 -19.54 -5.25 3.70
CA ASN A 46 -18.71 -4.46 2.81
C ASN A 46 -17.55 -5.29 2.22
N ASP A 47 -16.83 -4.72 1.25
CA ASP A 47 -15.74 -5.41 0.54
C ASP A 47 -14.63 -5.90 1.48
N GLU A 48 -14.19 -5.06 2.42
CA GLU A 48 -13.17 -5.41 3.42
C GLU A 48 -13.61 -6.59 4.31
N GLN A 49 -14.86 -6.58 4.78
CA GLN A 49 -15.43 -7.68 5.57
C GLN A 49 -15.49 -8.98 4.76
N LEU A 50 -15.89 -8.91 3.49
CA LEU A 50 -15.98 -10.08 2.62
C LEU A 50 -14.60 -10.64 2.24
N ARG A 51 -13.57 -9.80 2.05
CA ARG A 51 -12.20 -10.26 1.82
C ARG A 51 -11.61 -10.93 3.06
N ASN A 52 -11.75 -10.30 4.24
CA ASN A 52 -11.32 -10.91 5.50
C ASN A 52 -12.04 -12.25 5.75
N LEU A 53 -13.33 -12.32 5.38
CA LEU A 53 -14.10 -13.57 5.45
C LEU A 53 -13.55 -14.63 4.49
N ASP A 54 -13.27 -14.31 3.24
CA ASP A 54 -12.72 -15.26 2.24
C ASP A 54 -11.32 -15.75 2.62
N GLU A 55 -10.44 -14.85 3.08
CA GLU A 55 -9.10 -15.21 3.58
C GLU A 55 -9.20 -16.15 4.78
N ARG A 56 -10.06 -15.82 5.75
CA ARG A 56 -10.24 -16.65 6.93
C ARG A 56 -10.89 -17.99 6.59
N LEU A 57 -11.86 -18.01 5.68
CA LEU A 57 -12.49 -19.22 5.18
C LEU A 57 -11.46 -20.16 4.55
N LYS A 58 -10.57 -19.64 3.68
CA LYS A 58 -9.49 -20.42 3.06
C LYS A 58 -8.53 -20.99 4.10
N TYR A 59 -8.13 -20.19 5.09
CA TYR A 59 -7.28 -20.66 6.19
C TYR A 59 -7.94 -21.76 7.01
N LEU A 60 -9.21 -21.58 7.41
CA LEU A 60 -9.91 -22.56 8.24
C LEU A 60 -10.19 -23.87 7.47
N ARG A 61 -10.44 -23.79 6.16
CA ARG A 61 -10.55 -24.97 5.29
C ARG A 61 -9.23 -25.73 5.18
N SER A 62 -8.11 -25.03 4.99
CA SER A 62 -6.79 -25.68 4.95
C SER A 62 -6.39 -26.28 6.29
N LEU A 63 -6.80 -25.65 7.41
CA LEU A 63 -6.65 -26.20 8.75
C LEU A 63 -7.43 -27.51 8.94
N GLU A 64 -8.70 -27.55 8.52
CA GLU A 64 -9.51 -28.78 8.55
C GLU A 64 -8.92 -29.89 7.67
N GLU A 65 -8.54 -29.56 6.43
CA GLU A 65 -7.90 -30.52 5.52
C GLU A 65 -6.62 -31.09 6.14
N ARG A 66 -5.80 -30.24 6.76
CA ARG A 66 -4.58 -30.69 7.43
C ARG A 66 -4.88 -31.55 8.65
N ARG A 67 -5.92 -31.20 9.42
CA ARG A 67 -6.39 -31.99 10.57
C ARG A 67 -6.78 -33.40 10.14
N GLU A 68 -7.56 -33.53 9.07
CA GLU A 68 -7.97 -34.82 8.51
C GLU A 68 -6.77 -35.65 8.04
N GLN A 69 -5.81 -35.04 7.35
CA GLN A 69 -4.57 -35.71 6.94
C GLN A 69 -3.76 -36.26 8.12
N VAL A 70 -3.64 -35.46 9.19
CA VAL A 70 -2.93 -35.87 10.42
C VAL A 70 -3.65 -37.01 11.12
N LEU A 71 -4.98 -36.93 11.25
CA LEU A 71 -5.79 -38.01 11.83
C LEU A 71 -5.61 -39.31 11.04
N ALA A 72 -5.74 -39.25 9.72
CA ALA A 72 -5.57 -40.41 8.85
C ALA A 72 -4.17 -41.03 8.96
N SER A 73 -3.12 -40.19 9.00
CA SER A 73 -1.75 -40.68 9.12
C SER A 73 -1.46 -41.39 10.45
N ILE A 74 -2.00 -40.89 11.55
CA ILE A 74 -1.84 -41.50 12.88
C ILE A 74 -2.68 -42.78 13.00
N GLU A 75 -3.88 -42.80 12.40
CA GLU A 75 -4.73 -43.99 12.31
C GLU A 75 -4.06 -45.11 11.50
N GLU A 76 -3.44 -44.79 10.36
CA GLU A 76 -2.71 -45.76 9.52
C GLU A 76 -1.53 -46.40 10.28
N GLN A 77 -0.91 -45.65 11.20
CA GLN A 77 0.16 -46.16 12.07
C GLN A 77 -0.35 -47.01 13.25
N GLY A 78 -1.66 -47.10 13.46
CA GLY A 78 -2.26 -47.82 14.59
C GLY A 78 -1.98 -47.21 15.96
N LYS A 79 -1.58 -45.93 16.01
CA LYS A 79 -1.19 -45.21 17.24
C LYS A 79 -2.26 -44.23 17.73
N MET A 80 -3.43 -44.19 17.09
CA MET A 80 -4.51 -43.27 17.46
C MET A 80 -5.18 -43.71 18.76
N THR A 81 -5.22 -42.82 19.75
CA THR A 81 -5.99 -42.97 21.00
C THR A 81 -7.17 -42.01 21.02
N ASP A 82 -8.21 -42.32 21.79
CA ASP A 82 -9.38 -41.44 21.92
C ASP A 82 -8.99 -40.05 22.49
N GLU A 83 -8.04 -40.02 23.43
CA GLU A 83 -7.50 -38.79 24.00
C GLU A 83 -6.75 -37.94 22.97
N LEU A 84 -5.89 -38.57 22.16
CA LEU A 84 -5.13 -37.88 21.11
C LEU A 84 -6.06 -37.34 20.02
N ARG A 85 -7.05 -38.15 19.61
CA ARG A 85 -8.09 -37.72 18.67
C ARG A 85 -8.83 -36.50 19.21
N ALA A 86 -9.22 -36.50 20.48
CA ALA A 86 -9.88 -35.36 21.11
C ALA A 86 -8.98 -34.10 21.10
N LYS A 87 -7.69 -34.24 21.42
CA LYS A 87 -6.72 -33.11 21.37
C LYS A 87 -6.57 -32.55 19.95
N ILE A 88 -6.46 -33.40 18.93
CA ILE A 88 -6.31 -32.97 17.52
C ILE A 88 -7.57 -32.25 17.01
N VAL A 89 -8.75 -32.76 17.38
CA VAL A 89 -10.04 -32.13 17.03
C VAL A 89 -10.21 -30.77 17.73
N ALA A 90 -9.72 -30.63 18.96
CA ALA A 90 -9.77 -29.38 19.72
C ALA A 90 -8.72 -28.35 19.31
N ALA A 91 -7.68 -28.73 18.56
CA ALA A 91 -6.61 -27.83 18.16
C ALA A 91 -7.11 -26.72 17.22
N GLU A 92 -6.91 -25.45 17.61
CA GLU A 92 -7.41 -24.28 16.87
C GLU A 92 -6.42 -23.68 15.86
N THR A 93 -5.14 -24.07 15.92
CA THR A 93 -4.08 -23.50 15.08
C THR A 93 -3.31 -24.58 14.34
N MET A 94 -2.75 -24.22 13.19
CA MET A 94 -1.91 -25.12 12.40
C MET A 94 -0.72 -25.62 13.21
N VAL A 95 -0.11 -24.73 14.00
CA VAL A 95 1.04 -25.06 14.87
C VAL A 95 0.65 -26.10 15.93
N ALA A 96 -0.51 -25.96 16.57
CA ALA A 96 -0.98 -26.94 17.56
C ALA A 96 -1.22 -28.32 16.94
N ILE A 97 -1.76 -28.38 15.72
CA ILE A 97 -1.93 -29.65 14.99
C ILE A 97 -0.56 -30.27 14.66
N GLU A 98 0.41 -29.48 14.19
CA GLU A 98 1.75 -29.97 13.88
C GLU A 98 2.52 -30.42 15.13
N ASP A 99 2.38 -29.72 16.27
CA ASP A 99 2.97 -30.14 17.54
C ASP A 99 2.40 -31.50 18.00
N LEU A 100 1.09 -31.73 17.85
CA LEU A 100 0.46 -33.03 18.16
C LEU A 100 0.87 -34.14 17.18
N TYR A 101 1.17 -33.79 15.92
CA TYR A 101 1.60 -34.73 14.89
C TYR A 101 3.09 -35.08 14.97
N LEU A 102 3.91 -34.25 15.60
CA LEU A 102 5.37 -34.35 15.62
C LEU A 102 5.90 -35.75 16.02
N PRO A 103 5.37 -36.44 17.06
CA PRO A 103 5.83 -37.78 17.45
C PRO A 103 5.57 -38.87 16.38
N TYR A 104 4.59 -38.65 15.51
CA TYR A 104 4.10 -39.60 14.51
C TYR A 104 4.62 -39.28 13.11
N ARG A 105 5.26 -38.12 12.94
CA ARG A 105 5.79 -37.68 11.66
C ARG A 105 6.98 -38.57 11.27
N PRO A 106 7.06 -39.06 10.02
CA PRO A 106 8.23 -39.77 9.55
C PRO A 106 9.50 -38.91 9.66
N LYS A 107 10.46 -39.33 10.50
CA LYS A 107 11.71 -38.59 10.76
C LYS A 107 12.88 -39.15 9.94
N ARG A 108 13.87 -38.29 9.66
CA ARG A 108 15.20 -38.74 9.20
C ARG A 108 15.91 -39.43 10.38
N LYS A 109 16.96 -40.23 10.11
CA LYS A 109 17.75 -40.86 11.19
C LYS A 109 18.26 -39.80 12.19
N THR A 110 17.73 -39.82 13.41
CA THR A 110 18.13 -38.97 14.55
C THR A 110 19.02 -39.76 15.51
N ARG A 111 19.62 -39.08 16.49
CA ARG A 111 20.38 -39.76 17.55
C ARG A 111 19.49 -40.74 18.33
N ALA A 112 18.28 -40.31 18.68
CA ALA A 112 17.29 -41.15 19.35
C ALA A 112 16.84 -42.33 18.47
N SER A 113 16.58 -42.11 17.17
CA SER A 113 16.15 -43.22 16.29
C SER A 113 17.24 -44.27 16.15
N VAL A 114 18.52 -43.84 16.06
CA VAL A 114 19.66 -44.75 16.04
C VAL A 114 19.79 -45.46 17.39
N ALA A 115 19.60 -44.78 18.52
CA ALA A 115 19.61 -45.40 19.84
C ALA A 115 18.49 -46.43 20.02
N ARG A 116 17.28 -46.18 19.49
CA ARG A 116 16.18 -47.15 19.44
C ARG A 116 16.51 -48.36 18.56
N GLU A 117 17.08 -48.15 17.37
CA GLU A 117 17.58 -49.24 16.49
C GLU A 117 18.63 -50.11 17.20
N LYS A 118 19.44 -49.51 18.08
CA LYS A 118 20.45 -50.20 18.91
C LYS A 118 19.87 -50.93 20.13
N GLY A 119 18.57 -50.79 20.41
CA GLY A 119 17.89 -51.45 21.52
C GLY A 119 18.07 -50.77 22.88
N LEU A 120 18.38 -49.47 22.91
CA LEU A 120 18.60 -48.70 24.15
C LEU A 120 17.30 -48.19 24.79
N GLU A 121 16.14 -48.52 24.23
CA GLU A 121 14.83 -48.06 24.72
C GLU A 121 14.51 -48.57 26.13
N GLY A 122 14.89 -49.82 26.44
CA GLY A 122 14.73 -50.35 27.80
C GLY A 122 15.55 -49.59 28.86
N LEU A 123 16.72 -49.06 28.49
CA LEU A 123 17.52 -48.23 29.40
C LEU A 123 16.88 -46.86 29.63
N SER A 124 16.25 -46.27 28.60
CA SER A 124 15.48 -45.03 28.78
C SER A 124 14.26 -45.20 29.68
N GLU A 125 13.58 -46.35 29.62
CA GLU A 125 12.46 -46.67 30.51
C GLU A 125 12.92 -46.78 31.98
N ILE A 126 14.07 -47.42 32.22
CA ILE A 126 14.67 -47.52 33.56
C ILE A 126 15.00 -46.13 34.13
N LEU A 127 15.55 -45.24 33.31
CA LEU A 127 15.84 -43.85 33.70
C LEU A 127 14.56 -43.08 34.02
N LEU A 128 13.50 -43.24 33.22
CA LEU A 128 12.21 -42.56 33.43
C LEU A 128 11.41 -43.11 34.62
N ALA A 129 11.62 -44.37 35.01
CA ALA A 129 11.02 -44.95 36.20
C ALA A 129 11.61 -44.34 37.49
N GLN A 130 12.88 -43.96 37.50
CA GLN A 130 13.58 -43.32 38.64
C GLN A 130 13.63 -44.18 39.91
N GLU A 131 13.45 -45.50 39.79
CA GLU A 131 13.41 -46.44 40.91
C GLU A 131 14.74 -47.17 41.16
N THR A 132 15.74 -46.99 40.29
CA THR A 132 17.02 -47.70 40.43
C THR A 132 17.82 -47.26 41.65
N THR A 133 18.38 -48.22 42.35
CA THR A 133 19.30 -48.00 43.48
C THR A 133 20.76 -48.28 43.12
N LYS A 134 21.03 -48.74 41.88
CA LYS A 134 22.37 -49.07 41.40
C LYS A 134 22.98 -47.91 40.62
N PRO A 135 24.32 -47.80 40.54
CA PRO A 135 24.97 -46.84 39.64
C PRO A 135 24.49 -47.03 38.20
N LEU A 136 24.20 -45.93 37.49
CA LEU A 136 23.66 -45.97 36.12
C LEU A 136 24.61 -46.66 35.14
N GLN A 137 25.92 -46.62 35.40
CA GLN A 137 26.93 -47.33 34.62
C GLN A 137 26.76 -48.85 34.69
N GLU A 138 26.27 -49.39 35.82
CA GLU A 138 26.00 -50.82 35.97
C GLU A 138 24.71 -51.22 35.23
N GLU A 139 23.67 -50.40 35.31
CA GLU A 139 22.44 -50.62 34.54
C GLU A 139 22.71 -50.51 33.03
N ALA A 140 23.52 -49.53 32.61
CA ALA A 140 23.91 -49.33 31.22
C ALA A 140 24.83 -50.44 30.68
N ALA A 141 25.62 -51.10 31.54
CA ALA A 141 26.47 -52.22 31.14
C ALA A 141 25.67 -53.40 30.57
N ALA A 142 24.42 -53.59 31.01
CA ALA A 142 23.53 -54.62 30.50
C ALA A 142 23.07 -54.36 29.04
N PHE A 143 23.26 -53.14 28.53
CA PHE A 143 22.84 -52.71 27.19
C PHE A 143 24.03 -52.46 26.24
N VAL A 144 25.26 -52.84 26.64
CA VAL A 144 26.44 -52.74 25.79
C VAL A 144 26.44 -53.90 24.78
N ASP A 145 26.39 -53.54 23.50
CA ASP A 145 26.35 -54.47 22.38
C ASP A 145 27.23 -53.93 21.23
N PRO A 146 28.50 -54.40 21.14
CA PRO A 146 29.42 -53.97 20.09
C PRO A 146 28.94 -54.32 18.67
N GLU A 147 28.11 -55.36 18.49
CA GLU A 147 27.56 -55.73 17.18
C GLU A 147 26.50 -54.73 16.71
N LYS A 148 25.76 -54.12 17.64
CA LYS A 148 24.86 -53.00 17.38
C LYS A 148 25.58 -51.64 17.40
N GLY A 149 26.88 -51.62 17.64
CA GLY A 149 27.69 -50.40 17.69
C GLY A 149 27.49 -49.57 18.96
N VAL A 150 27.26 -50.22 20.10
CA VAL A 150 27.34 -49.64 21.44
C VAL A 150 28.58 -50.22 22.12
N ASN A 151 29.65 -49.42 22.21
CA ASN A 151 30.99 -49.93 22.58
C ASN A 151 31.23 -49.91 24.10
N ASP A 152 30.57 -49.01 24.82
CA ASP A 152 30.75 -48.84 26.25
C ASP A 152 29.45 -48.39 26.96
N PRO A 153 29.38 -48.51 28.31
CA PRO A 153 28.20 -48.11 29.07
C PRO A 153 27.87 -46.62 28.99
N ALA A 154 28.85 -45.75 28.68
CA ALA A 154 28.61 -44.32 28.55
C ALA A 154 27.91 -44.01 27.21
N GLU A 155 28.28 -44.68 26.12
CA GLU A 155 27.55 -44.61 24.85
C GLU A 155 26.11 -45.13 24.99
N ALA A 156 25.91 -46.20 25.76
CA ALA A 156 24.57 -46.73 26.06
C ALA A 156 23.72 -45.69 26.82
N LEU A 157 24.29 -45.09 27.87
CA LEU A 157 23.63 -44.07 28.67
C LEU A 157 23.30 -42.82 27.84
N GLN A 158 24.25 -42.33 27.05
CA GLN A 158 24.05 -41.17 26.17
C GLN A 158 22.96 -41.45 25.13
N GLY A 159 22.91 -42.67 24.57
CA GLY A 159 21.85 -43.07 23.65
C GLY A 159 20.47 -43.09 24.32
N ALA A 160 20.37 -43.57 25.56
CA ALA A 160 19.13 -43.50 26.34
C ALA A 160 18.73 -42.05 26.68
N MET A 161 19.70 -41.18 27.01
CA MET A 161 19.47 -39.75 27.22
C MET A 161 18.96 -39.06 25.95
N ASP A 162 19.53 -39.39 24.78
CA ASP A 162 19.09 -38.86 23.49
C ASP A 162 17.65 -39.27 23.15
N ILE A 163 17.23 -40.49 23.52
CA ILE A 163 15.83 -40.94 23.38
C ILE A 163 14.90 -40.06 24.21
N ILE A 164 15.21 -39.91 25.51
CA ILE A 164 14.37 -39.13 26.42
C ILE A 164 14.35 -37.65 25.99
N ALA A 165 15.48 -37.09 25.57
CA ALA A 165 15.55 -35.70 25.11
C ALA A 165 14.66 -35.45 23.87
N GLU A 166 14.60 -36.40 22.93
CA GLU A 166 13.69 -36.32 21.79
C GLU A 166 12.22 -36.41 22.23
N ASP A 167 11.88 -37.32 23.13
CA ASP A 167 10.51 -37.49 23.63
C ASP A 167 10.01 -36.28 24.44
N VAL A 168 10.91 -35.64 25.19
CA VAL A 168 10.64 -34.36 25.87
C VAL A 168 10.45 -33.24 24.84
N SER A 169 11.25 -33.20 23.79
CA SER A 169 11.14 -32.17 22.74
C SER A 169 9.87 -32.29 21.90
N ASP A 170 9.41 -33.52 21.67
CA ASP A 170 8.22 -33.84 20.89
C ASP A 170 6.92 -33.63 21.67
N ASN A 171 6.99 -33.40 22.98
CA ASN A 171 5.81 -33.23 23.81
C ASN A 171 5.10 -31.89 23.53
N ALA A 172 3.89 -31.98 22.97
CA ALA A 172 3.08 -30.82 22.60
C ALA A 172 2.76 -29.89 23.80
N ASP A 173 2.50 -30.46 24.99
CA ASP A 173 2.14 -29.68 26.18
C ASP A 173 3.35 -28.88 26.70
N TYR A 174 4.57 -29.45 26.60
CA TYR A 174 5.80 -28.74 26.96
C TYR A 174 6.12 -27.62 25.97
N ARG A 175 6.01 -27.88 24.67
CA ARG A 175 6.20 -26.88 23.62
C ARG A 175 5.23 -25.71 23.74
N ALA A 176 3.95 -26.00 23.99
CA ALA A 176 2.93 -24.99 24.19
C ALA A 176 3.27 -24.05 25.36
N TYR A 177 3.60 -24.61 26.53
CA TYR A 177 3.99 -23.81 27.70
C TYR A 177 5.25 -22.97 27.44
N ILE A 178 6.28 -23.56 26.85
CA ILE A 178 7.55 -22.87 26.57
C ILE A 178 7.34 -21.72 25.58
N ARG A 179 6.54 -21.95 24.53
CA ARG A 179 6.15 -20.90 23.57
C ARG A 179 5.43 -19.76 24.26
N GLU A 180 4.43 -20.06 25.08
CA GLU A 180 3.63 -19.06 25.81
C GLU A 180 4.52 -18.22 26.73
N VAL A 181 5.29 -18.87 27.60
CA VAL A 181 6.18 -18.17 28.54
C VAL A 181 7.24 -17.33 27.82
N THR A 182 7.80 -17.83 26.72
CA THR A 182 8.78 -17.09 25.92
C THR A 182 8.13 -15.90 25.21
N MET A 183 6.91 -16.03 24.71
CA MET A 183 6.16 -14.93 24.12
C MET A 183 5.81 -13.85 25.17
N GLU A 184 5.50 -14.27 26.40
CA GLU A 184 5.10 -13.36 27.47
C GLU A 184 6.27 -12.60 28.10
N GLN A 185 7.38 -13.30 28.35
CA GLN A 185 8.50 -12.78 29.16
C GLN A 185 9.83 -12.68 28.39
N GLY A 186 9.91 -13.26 27.19
CA GLY A 186 11.13 -13.25 26.39
C GLY A 186 11.52 -11.84 25.92
N ILE A 187 12.81 -11.66 25.68
CA ILE A 187 13.40 -10.40 25.23
C ILE A 187 13.99 -10.62 23.84
N LEU A 188 13.54 -9.84 22.87
CA LEU A 188 14.13 -9.79 21.54
C LEU A 188 15.40 -8.93 21.62
N THR A 189 16.55 -9.52 21.33
CA THR A 189 17.85 -8.85 21.38
C THR A 189 18.49 -8.79 19.99
N SER A 190 19.21 -7.71 19.71
CA SER A 190 19.94 -7.51 18.46
C SER A 190 21.33 -6.95 18.72
N LYS A 191 22.33 -7.56 18.07
CA LYS A 191 23.75 -7.20 18.15
C LYS A 191 24.34 -6.95 16.77
N ALA A 192 25.25 -5.98 16.65
CA ALA A 192 25.98 -5.74 15.41
C ALA A 192 26.96 -6.88 15.09
N LYS A 193 27.09 -7.27 13.82
CA LYS A 193 28.18 -8.16 13.36
C LYS A 193 29.52 -7.43 13.29
N ASP A 194 29.51 -6.14 12.96
CA ASP A 194 30.66 -5.25 12.99
C ASP A 194 30.25 -3.90 13.59
N GLU A 195 30.67 -3.66 14.85
CA GLU A 195 30.33 -2.43 15.59
C GLU A 195 30.92 -1.16 14.96
N LYS A 196 31.93 -1.27 14.09
CA LYS A 196 32.59 -0.11 13.46
C LYS A 196 32.00 0.25 12.09
N ALA A 197 31.18 -0.63 11.51
CA ALA A 197 30.52 -0.35 10.25
C ALA A 197 29.43 0.71 10.48
N GLN A 198 29.52 1.85 9.78
CA GLN A 198 28.40 2.81 9.77
C GLN A 198 27.29 2.28 8.88
N SER A 199 26.07 2.23 9.42
CA SER A 199 24.90 1.75 8.68
C SER A 199 23.62 2.44 9.14
N VAL A 200 22.54 2.25 8.39
CA VAL A 200 21.20 2.72 8.78
C VAL A 200 20.63 1.98 10.00
N TYR A 201 21.30 0.91 10.46
CA TYR A 201 20.88 0.06 11.58
C TYR A 201 21.59 0.38 12.89
N GLU A 202 22.34 1.48 13.00
CA GLU A 202 23.10 1.85 14.21
C GLU A 202 22.23 1.85 15.48
N MET A 203 20.96 2.25 15.38
CA MET A 203 20.02 2.21 16.51
C MET A 203 19.68 0.78 16.99
N TYR A 204 19.98 -0.24 16.18
CA TYR A 204 19.71 -1.65 16.44
C TYR A 204 20.98 -2.46 16.80
N TYR A 205 22.14 -1.81 16.95
CA TYR A 205 23.42 -2.47 17.23
C TYR A 205 23.52 -3.05 18.64
N ASN A 206 22.83 -2.44 19.60
CA ASN A 206 22.66 -2.96 20.96
C ASN A 206 21.23 -2.68 21.39
N TYR A 207 20.32 -3.51 20.92
CA TYR A 207 18.88 -3.31 21.05
C TYR A 207 18.25 -4.47 21.79
N GLU A 208 17.36 -4.14 22.73
CA GLU A 208 16.60 -5.11 23.52
C GLU A 208 15.17 -4.59 23.70
N GLU A 209 14.18 -5.44 23.44
CA GLU A 209 12.77 -5.12 23.68
C GLU A 209 11.98 -6.38 24.05
N PRO A 210 11.01 -6.32 24.98
CA PRO A 210 10.15 -7.46 25.26
C PRO A 210 9.40 -7.95 24.01
N VAL A 211 9.42 -9.26 23.77
CA VAL A 211 8.77 -9.91 22.60
C VAL A 211 7.30 -9.50 22.48
N LYS A 212 6.55 -9.51 23.58
CA LYS A 212 5.13 -9.12 23.61
C LYS A 212 4.84 -7.67 23.18
N LYS A 213 5.84 -6.79 23.21
CA LYS A 213 5.67 -5.34 22.98
C LYS A 213 6.33 -4.82 21.71
N VAL A 214 7.14 -5.63 21.03
CA VAL A 214 7.87 -5.21 19.84
C VAL A 214 6.90 -4.77 18.73
N LEU A 215 7.20 -3.62 18.13
CA LEU A 215 6.40 -3.06 17.04
C LEU A 215 6.80 -3.68 15.69
N GLY A 216 5.82 -3.91 14.81
CA GLY A 216 6.03 -4.58 13.54
C GLY A 216 7.09 -3.93 12.64
N HIS A 217 7.13 -2.60 12.53
CA HIS A 217 8.16 -1.90 11.73
C HIS A 217 9.58 -2.17 12.24
N ARG A 218 9.77 -2.38 13.55
CA ARG A 218 11.08 -2.73 14.13
C ARG A 218 11.45 -4.17 13.82
N VAL A 219 10.49 -5.09 13.87
CA VAL A 219 10.69 -6.48 13.44
C VAL A 219 11.16 -6.52 11.99
N LEU A 220 10.52 -5.77 11.08
CA LEU A 220 10.93 -5.69 9.68
C LEU A 220 12.34 -5.09 9.52
N ALA A 221 12.65 -4.01 10.26
CA ALA A 221 13.98 -3.40 10.24
C ALA A 221 15.08 -4.36 10.75
N LEU A 222 14.81 -5.09 11.83
CA LEU A 222 15.70 -6.11 12.39
C LEU A 222 15.92 -7.27 11.41
N ASN A 223 14.85 -7.79 10.81
CA ASN A 223 14.92 -8.85 9.81
C ASN A 223 15.74 -8.42 8.58
N ARG A 224 15.55 -7.20 8.10
CA ARG A 224 16.34 -6.64 7.00
C ARG A 224 17.81 -6.50 7.37
N GLY A 225 18.10 -5.92 8.54
CA GLY A 225 19.48 -5.77 9.03
C GLY A 225 20.19 -7.11 9.21
N GLU A 226 19.46 -8.15 9.60
CA GLU A 226 19.94 -9.53 9.67
C GLU A 226 20.22 -10.12 8.28
N ALA A 227 19.28 -9.95 7.34
CA ALA A 227 19.41 -10.41 5.95
C ALA A 227 20.58 -9.74 5.20
N GLU A 228 20.77 -8.44 5.41
CA GLU A 228 21.90 -7.66 4.91
C GLU A 228 23.21 -7.91 5.69
N LYS A 229 23.17 -8.75 6.73
CA LYS A 229 24.31 -9.18 7.56
C LYS A 229 24.95 -8.06 8.38
N PHE A 230 24.20 -7.04 8.75
CA PHE A 230 24.63 -6.04 9.75
C PHE A 230 24.31 -6.48 11.18
N LEU A 231 23.22 -7.22 11.37
CA LEU A 231 22.72 -7.61 12.69
C LEU A 231 22.74 -9.14 12.89
N VAL A 232 22.72 -9.54 14.15
CA VAL A 232 22.35 -10.87 14.64
C VAL A 232 21.20 -10.68 15.61
N VAL A 233 20.05 -11.28 15.32
CA VAL A 233 18.84 -11.14 16.12
C VAL A 233 18.56 -12.45 16.84
N LYS A 234 18.26 -12.37 18.14
CA LYS A 234 17.93 -13.53 18.98
C LYS A 234 16.76 -13.25 19.91
N ILE A 235 16.14 -14.31 20.42
CA ILE A 235 15.19 -14.21 21.53
C ILE A 235 15.81 -14.84 22.77
N GLU A 236 15.97 -14.05 23.82
CA GLU A 236 16.37 -14.51 25.15
C GLU A 236 15.11 -14.93 25.91
N ALA A 237 14.97 -16.24 26.13
CA ALA A 237 13.86 -16.85 26.85
C ALA A 237 14.16 -16.93 28.37
N PRO A 238 13.14 -17.03 29.24
CA PRO A 238 13.33 -17.22 30.68
C PRO A 238 13.70 -18.69 31.00
N GLU A 239 14.94 -19.07 30.66
CA GLU A 239 15.43 -20.46 30.70
C GLU A 239 15.26 -21.11 32.08
N GLU A 240 15.56 -20.39 33.16
CA GLU A 240 15.45 -20.91 34.53
C GLU A 240 14.01 -21.36 34.85
N GLN A 241 13.01 -20.56 34.50
CA GLN A 241 11.60 -20.90 34.71
C GLN A 241 11.17 -22.09 33.84
N ILE A 242 11.69 -22.18 32.62
CA ILE A 242 11.39 -23.27 31.69
C ILE A 242 11.97 -24.59 32.19
N LEU A 243 13.24 -24.60 32.60
CA LEU A 243 13.91 -25.78 33.13
C LEU A 243 13.26 -26.24 34.45
N GLN A 244 12.90 -25.31 35.34
CA GLN A 244 12.13 -25.64 36.55
C GLN A 244 10.79 -26.32 36.23
N TYR A 245 10.08 -25.86 35.20
CA TYR A 245 8.84 -26.48 34.76
C TYR A 245 9.06 -27.90 34.20
N LEU A 246 10.04 -28.08 33.31
CA LEU A 246 10.37 -29.38 32.73
C LEU A 246 10.81 -30.38 33.80
N ASN A 247 11.70 -29.96 34.70
CA ASN A 247 12.15 -30.78 35.83
C ASN A 247 10.99 -31.18 36.74
N LYS A 248 10.09 -30.24 37.07
CA LYS A 248 8.90 -30.55 37.87
C LYS A 248 7.96 -31.57 37.20
N LYS A 249 7.95 -31.65 35.86
CA LYS A 249 7.12 -32.60 35.11
C LYS A 249 7.79 -33.96 34.94
N LEU A 250 9.11 -34.01 34.87
CA LEU A 250 9.87 -35.23 34.62
C LEU A 250 10.36 -35.92 35.90
N LEU A 251 10.72 -35.17 36.94
CA LEU A 251 11.12 -35.72 38.24
C LEU A 251 9.88 -36.19 39.00
N LYS A 252 9.75 -37.51 39.17
CA LYS A 252 8.66 -38.17 39.89
C LYS A 252 9.09 -38.61 41.29
N ASN A 253 10.35 -39.01 41.43
CA ASN A 253 10.95 -39.51 42.65
C ASN A 253 12.21 -38.70 42.98
N ASP A 254 12.44 -38.44 44.26
CA ASP A 254 13.70 -37.84 44.73
C ASP A 254 14.76 -38.94 44.84
N ASN A 255 15.46 -39.21 43.73
CA ASN A 255 16.48 -40.24 43.64
C ASN A 255 17.85 -39.61 43.29
N PRO A 256 18.84 -39.63 44.20
CA PRO A 256 20.12 -38.97 44.01
C PRO A 256 20.95 -39.51 42.84
N ILE A 257 20.61 -40.69 42.32
CA ILE A 257 21.30 -41.32 41.19
C ILE A 257 20.71 -40.84 39.85
N THR A 258 19.39 -40.79 39.73
CA THR A 258 18.71 -40.45 38.47
C THR A 258 18.41 -38.96 38.33
N THR A 259 18.20 -38.24 39.43
CA THR A 259 17.85 -36.80 39.40
C THR A 259 18.85 -35.96 38.60
N PRO A 260 20.19 -36.05 38.83
CA PRO A 260 21.14 -35.24 38.08
C PRO A 260 21.14 -35.53 36.58
N VAL A 261 20.91 -36.80 36.20
CA VAL A 261 20.86 -37.22 34.79
C VAL A 261 19.57 -36.75 34.12
N ILE A 262 18.43 -36.78 34.83
CA ILE A 262 17.18 -36.23 34.31
C ILE A 262 17.28 -34.71 34.12
N GLU A 263 17.89 -33.99 35.07
CA GLU A 263 18.14 -32.54 34.92
C GLU A 263 19.03 -32.26 33.70
N GLU A 264 20.11 -33.02 33.50
CA GLU A 264 20.97 -32.93 32.32
C GLU A 264 20.20 -33.21 31.01
N ILE A 265 19.35 -34.24 31.00
CA ILE A 265 18.47 -34.55 29.86
C ILE A 265 17.51 -33.38 29.57
N THR A 266 16.88 -32.80 30.59
CA THR A 266 15.96 -31.66 30.37
C THR A 266 16.67 -30.45 29.79
N GLN A 267 17.90 -30.17 30.26
CA GLN A 267 18.70 -29.07 29.78
C GLN A 267 19.10 -29.28 28.32
N ASP A 268 19.62 -30.46 27.96
CA ASP A 268 19.97 -30.79 26.58
C ASP A 268 18.73 -30.77 25.66
N ALA A 269 17.60 -31.35 26.10
CA ALA A 269 16.35 -31.34 25.35
C ALA A 269 15.89 -29.90 25.05
N TYR A 270 15.97 -29.02 26.05
CA TYR A 270 15.60 -27.61 25.90
C TYR A 270 16.57 -26.88 24.96
N GLU A 271 17.87 -26.84 25.28
CA GLU A 271 18.86 -26.02 24.57
C GLU A 271 19.06 -26.47 23.11
N ARG A 272 19.11 -27.79 22.86
CA ARG A 272 19.45 -28.33 21.55
C ARG A 272 18.25 -28.47 20.63
N LEU A 273 17.08 -28.81 21.17
CA LEU A 273 15.92 -29.22 20.37
C LEU A 273 14.74 -28.24 20.48
N ILE A 274 14.34 -27.84 21.69
CA ILE A 274 13.14 -27.01 21.90
C ILE A 274 13.41 -25.53 21.62
N ALA A 275 14.43 -24.94 22.26
CA ALA A 275 14.71 -23.50 22.20
C ALA A 275 14.90 -22.99 20.76
N PRO A 276 15.70 -23.64 19.88
CA PRO A 276 15.88 -23.16 18.50
C PRO A 276 14.60 -23.30 17.65
N ALA A 277 13.73 -24.25 17.97
CA ALA A 277 12.46 -24.43 17.28
C ALA A 277 11.44 -23.37 17.71
N ILE A 278 11.29 -23.16 19.03
CA ILE A 278 10.38 -22.16 19.59
C ILE A 278 10.82 -20.73 19.23
N GLU A 279 12.11 -20.43 19.26
CA GLU A 279 12.65 -19.14 18.81
C GLU A 279 12.26 -18.89 17.34
N ARG A 280 12.41 -19.89 16.46
CA ARG A 280 12.01 -19.78 15.06
C ARG A 280 10.51 -19.57 14.91
N ASP A 281 9.70 -20.31 15.65
CA ASP A 281 8.23 -20.18 15.63
C ASP A 281 7.81 -18.76 16.02
N ILE A 282 8.34 -18.24 17.14
CA ILE A 282 8.04 -16.89 17.62
C ILE A 282 8.56 -15.83 16.64
N ARG A 283 9.79 -15.96 16.11
CA ARG A 283 10.33 -15.04 15.09
C ARG A 283 9.46 -15.03 13.84
N ASN A 284 8.96 -16.19 13.41
CA ASN A 284 8.04 -16.30 12.27
C ASN A 284 6.70 -15.63 12.56
N GLU A 285 6.11 -15.86 13.73
CA GLU A 285 4.84 -15.24 14.14
C GLU A 285 4.96 -13.71 14.22
N LEU A 286 6.03 -13.19 14.81
CA LEU A 286 6.34 -11.76 14.85
C LEU A 286 6.49 -11.20 13.42
N THR A 287 7.14 -11.93 12.53
CA THR A 287 7.35 -11.52 11.14
C THR A 287 6.04 -11.50 10.38
N GLU A 288 5.21 -12.54 10.48
CA GLU A 288 3.90 -12.62 9.84
C GLU A 288 2.98 -11.49 10.33
N THR A 289 2.92 -11.26 11.63
CA THR A 289 2.13 -10.17 12.22
C THR A 289 2.61 -8.79 11.75
N ALA A 290 3.94 -8.60 11.68
CA ALA A 290 4.53 -7.36 11.19
C ALA A 290 4.26 -7.15 9.70
N GLU A 291 4.34 -8.22 8.91
CA GLU A 291 4.05 -8.19 7.48
C GLU A 291 2.58 -7.83 7.22
N ASP A 292 1.65 -8.45 7.93
CA ASP A 292 0.21 -8.25 7.75
C ASP A 292 -0.22 -6.82 8.08
N GLY A 293 0.34 -6.28 9.17
CA GLY A 293 0.14 -4.88 9.54
C GLY A 293 0.64 -3.92 8.46
N ALA A 294 1.83 -4.17 7.90
CA ALA A 294 2.42 -3.34 6.86
C ALA A 294 1.70 -3.48 5.50
N ILE A 295 1.32 -4.69 5.08
CA ILE A 295 0.56 -4.94 3.85
C ILE A 295 -0.80 -4.22 3.91
N THR A 296 -1.47 -4.22 5.06
CA THR A 296 -2.72 -3.48 5.26
C THR A 296 -2.54 -1.97 5.03
N VAL A 297 -1.44 -1.41 5.53
CA VAL A 297 -1.08 0.01 5.28
C VAL A 297 -0.80 0.25 3.79
N PHE A 298 -0.10 -0.66 3.13
CA PHE A 298 0.21 -0.55 1.71
C PHE A 298 -1.04 -0.59 0.84
N GLY A 299 -2.02 -1.43 1.19
CA GLY A 299 -3.32 -1.44 0.52
C GLY A 299 -4.06 -0.11 0.64
N LYS A 300 -4.03 0.53 1.82
CA LYS A 300 -4.62 1.87 2.03
C LYS A 300 -3.91 2.94 1.20
N ASN A 301 -2.58 2.93 1.20
CA ASN A 301 -1.78 3.86 0.40
C ASN A 301 -2.05 3.69 -1.10
N LEU A 302 -2.13 2.45 -1.58
CA LEU A 302 -2.47 2.15 -2.98
C LEU A 302 -3.87 2.64 -3.33
N THR A 303 -4.86 2.41 -2.46
CA THR A 303 -6.24 2.89 -2.64
C THR A 303 -6.26 4.40 -2.84
N GLN A 304 -5.51 5.15 -2.04
CA GLN A 304 -5.45 6.62 -2.17
C GLN A 304 -4.85 7.07 -3.50
N LEU A 305 -3.80 6.39 -3.97
CA LEU A 305 -3.19 6.68 -5.27
C LEU A 305 -4.15 6.40 -6.43
N LEU A 306 -4.86 5.27 -6.39
CA LEU A 306 -5.79 4.84 -7.44
C LEU A 306 -7.08 5.68 -7.45
N MET A 307 -7.56 6.08 -6.28
CA MET A 307 -8.82 6.83 -6.11
C MET A 307 -8.61 8.35 -6.17
N ALA A 308 -7.41 8.81 -6.51
CA ALA A 308 -7.16 10.23 -6.73
C ALA A 308 -8.03 10.78 -7.88
N PRO A 309 -8.63 11.99 -7.73
CA PRO A 309 -9.50 12.55 -8.75
C PRO A 309 -8.78 12.78 -10.10
N PRO A 310 -9.35 12.33 -11.22
CA PRO A 310 -8.80 12.58 -12.55
C PRO A 310 -8.94 14.05 -12.98
N ILE A 311 -8.00 14.54 -13.81
CA ILE A 311 -8.13 15.85 -14.49
C ILE A 311 -8.37 15.63 -15.98
N ALA A 312 -9.63 15.48 -16.34
CA ALA A 312 -10.05 15.23 -17.73
C ALA A 312 -10.03 16.48 -18.60
N GLY A 313 -9.87 16.30 -19.91
CA GLY A 313 -10.08 17.36 -20.91
C GLY A 313 -8.92 18.37 -21.05
N LYS A 314 -7.76 18.11 -20.42
CA LYS A 314 -6.59 18.99 -20.43
C LYS A 314 -5.44 18.40 -21.23
N THR A 315 -4.72 19.27 -21.95
CA THR A 315 -3.44 18.91 -22.59
C THR A 315 -2.32 19.01 -21.55
N VAL A 316 -1.64 17.90 -21.31
CA VAL A 316 -0.64 17.76 -20.23
C VAL A 316 0.75 17.56 -20.81
N LEU A 317 1.73 18.32 -20.32
CA LEU A 317 3.14 18.08 -20.55
C LEU A 317 3.69 17.30 -19.34
N GLY A 318 4.02 16.03 -19.55
CA GLY A 318 4.71 15.20 -18.57
C GLY A 318 6.21 15.52 -18.57
N TRP A 319 6.76 15.68 -17.38
CA TRP A 319 8.16 15.96 -17.12
C TRP A 319 8.71 14.89 -16.18
N ASP A 320 9.61 14.06 -16.70
CA ASP A 320 10.38 13.07 -15.95
C ASP A 320 11.75 13.67 -15.58
N PRO A 321 11.97 14.09 -14.31
CA PRO A 321 13.18 14.76 -13.89
C PRO A 321 14.41 13.84 -13.92
N ALA A 322 15.55 14.35 -14.37
CA ALA A 322 16.83 13.65 -14.20
C ALA A 322 18.03 14.59 -14.31
N PHE A 323 19.12 14.24 -13.64
CA PHE A 323 20.40 14.95 -13.73
C PHE A 323 21.18 14.60 -15.02
N ARG A 324 22.00 13.53 -14.97
CA ARG A 324 22.97 13.19 -16.02
C ARG A 324 22.30 12.82 -17.35
N THR A 325 21.17 12.12 -17.31
CA THR A 325 20.49 11.60 -18.51
C THR A 325 19.52 12.61 -19.14
N GLY A 326 19.42 13.83 -18.60
CA GLY A 326 18.50 14.87 -19.04
C GLY A 326 17.04 14.60 -18.62
N CYS A 327 16.24 15.66 -18.48
CA CYS A 327 14.82 15.54 -18.19
C CYS A 327 14.06 15.16 -19.47
N LYS A 328 13.15 14.18 -19.39
CA LYS A 328 12.36 13.71 -20.54
C LYS A 328 10.98 14.35 -20.49
N LEU A 329 10.53 14.81 -21.65
CA LEU A 329 9.26 15.47 -21.83
C LEU A 329 8.37 14.63 -22.75
N ALA A 330 7.08 14.58 -22.44
CA ALA A 330 6.06 14.04 -23.32
C ALA A 330 4.82 14.95 -23.27
N VAL A 331 4.33 15.39 -24.42
CA VAL A 331 3.08 16.15 -24.52
C VAL A 331 1.95 15.18 -24.84
N VAL A 332 0.89 15.23 -24.06
CA VAL A 332 -0.28 14.34 -24.17
C VAL A 332 -1.53 15.20 -24.32
N ASP A 333 -2.35 14.89 -25.33
CA ASP A 333 -3.61 15.60 -25.56
C ASP A 333 -4.69 15.20 -24.54
N ALA A 334 -5.84 15.87 -24.60
CA ALA A 334 -6.99 15.62 -23.72
C ALA A 334 -7.53 14.18 -23.71
N THR A 335 -7.15 13.34 -24.69
CA THR A 335 -7.57 11.94 -24.81
C THR A 335 -6.52 10.95 -24.31
N GLY A 336 -5.33 11.43 -23.94
CA GLY A 336 -4.22 10.56 -23.54
C GLY A 336 -3.28 10.19 -24.69
N LYS A 337 -3.46 10.73 -25.90
CA LYS A 337 -2.56 10.47 -27.03
C LYS A 337 -1.30 11.31 -26.92
N VAL A 338 -0.14 10.67 -27.08
CA VAL A 338 1.16 11.36 -27.08
C VAL A 338 1.34 12.11 -28.41
N LEU A 339 1.55 13.42 -28.32
CA LEU A 339 1.71 14.32 -29.47
C LEU A 339 3.18 14.57 -29.82
N ASP A 340 4.04 14.70 -28.82
CA ASP A 340 5.46 15.01 -29.01
C ASP A 340 6.29 14.53 -27.81
N THR A 341 7.58 14.34 -28.02
CA THR A 341 8.54 13.98 -26.96
C THR A 341 9.86 14.71 -27.16
N LYS A 342 10.56 15.02 -26.06
CA LYS A 342 11.84 15.73 -26.10
C LYS A 342 12.70 15.38 -24.90
N VAL A 343 14.01 15.53 -25.04
CA VAL A 343 14.95 15.50 -23.91
C VAL A 343 15.60 16.87 -23.78
N ILE A 344 15.60 17.41 -22.57
CA ILE A 344 16.20 18.71 -22.21
C ILE A 344 17.20 18.53 -21.05
N TYR A 345 18.09 19.50 -20.85
CA TYR A 345 19.15 19.40 -19.84
C TYR A 345 19.21 20.62 -18.90
N PRO A 346 18.12 20.96 -18.21
CA PRO A 346 18.05 22.15 -17.37
C PRO A 346 18.85 22.02 -16.07
N THR A 347 19.09 20.80 -15.59
CA THR A 347 19.73 20.52 -14.29
C THR A 347 21.21 20.19 -14.43
N ALA A 348 21.90 20.06 -13.29
CA ALA A 348 23.29 19.60 -13.26
C ALA A 348 23.43 18.22 -13.95
N PRO A 349 24.55 17.95 -14.65
CA PRO A 349 25.76 18.77 -14.75
C PRO A 349 25.75 19.82 -15.88
N GLN A 350 24.76 19.80 -16.78
CA GLN A 350 24.78 20.66 -17.98
C GLN A 350 24.21 22.07 -17.72
N ASN A 351 23.22 22.22 -16.84
CA ASN A 351 22.62 23.50 -16.44
C ASN A 351 22.17 24.39 -17.61
N LYS A 352 21.63 23.80 -18.68
CA LYS A 352 21.15 24.51 -19.88
C LYS A 352 19.73 25.04 -19.70
N VAL A 353 19.52 25.88 -18.69
CA VAL A 353 18.19 26.37 -18.28
C VAL A 353 17.51 27.17 -19.40
N GLU A 354 18.20 28.16 -19.99
CA GLU A 354 17.60 29.03 -21.01
C GLU A 354 17.25 28.28 -22.31
N GLU A 355 18.09 27.32 -22.73
CA GLU A 355 17.81 26.45 -23.88
C GLU A 355 16.58 25.57 -23.61
N ALA A 356 16.47 25.02 -22.39
CA ALA A 356 15.32 24.23 -21.98
C ALA A 356 14.03 25.08 -21.94
N LYS A 357 14.07 26.29 -21.37
CA LYS A 357 12.94 27.22 -21.35
C LYS A 357 12.47 27.55 -22.77
N ALA A 358 13.39 27.82 -23.70
CA ALA A 358 13.05 28.12 -25.08
C ALA A 358 12.30 26.96 -25.77
N GLU A 359 12.75 25.72 -25.59
CA GLU A 359 12.06 24.56 -26.16
C GLU A 359 10.72 24.26 -25.47
N LEU A 360 10.64 24.49 -24.15
CA LEU A 360 9.38 24.35 -23.41
C LEU A 360 8.33 25.36 -23.89
N LYS A 361 8.69 26.63 -24.06
CA LYS A 361 7.78 27.66 -24.63
C LYS A 361 7.23 27.21 -25.98
N LYS A 362 8.11 26.73 -26.87
CA LYS A 362 7.73 26.22 -28.18
C LYS A 362 6.73 25.06 -28.11
N LEU A 363 6.95 24.09 -27.22
CA LEU A 363 6.03 22.95 -27.05
C LEU A 363 4.69 23.39 -26.46
N ILE A 364 4.74 24.26 -25.45
CA ILE A 364 3.57 24.81 -24.75
C ILE A 364 2.66 25.58 -25.73
N ASP A 365 3.24 26.44 -26.56
CA ASP A 365 2.50 27.23 -27.55
C ASP A 365 1.99 26.36 -28.70
N LYS A 366 2.81 25.43 -29.21
CA LYS A 366 2.44 24.55 -30.34
C LYS A 366 1.24 23.68 -30.02
N TYR A 367 1.18 23.13 -28.81
CA TYR A 367 0.16 22.13 -28.43
C TYR A 367 -0.93 22.68 -27.51
N ASN A 368 -0.87 23.95 -27.17
CA ASN A 368 -1.77 24.56 -26.20
C ASN A 368 -1.79 23.82 -24.86
N VAL A 369 -0.63 23.59 -24.27
CA VAL A 369 -0.51 22.91 -22.97
C VAL A 369 -1.25 23.70 -21.89
N ASP A 370 -2.04 23.01 -21.09
CA ASP A 370 -2.76 23.56 -19.94
C ASP A 370 -1.99 23.30 -18.63
N LEU A 371 -1.38 22.11 -18.52
CA LEU A 371 -0.79 21.61 -17.28
C LEU A 371 0.59 21.00 -17.50
N ILE A 372 1.49 21.17 -16.53
CA ILE A 372 2.77 20.46 -16.45
C ILE A 372 2.72 19.47 -15.28
N SER A 373 2.85 18.17 -15.59
CA SER A 373 2.92 17.09 -14.61
C SER A 373 4.39 16.73 -14.36
N VAL A 374 4.87 16.86 -13.13
CA VAL A 374 6.29 16.65 -12.78
C VAL A 374 6.43 15.44 -11.86
N GLY A 375 7.27 14.47 -12.24
CA GLY A 375 7.61 13.34 -11.37
C GLY A 375 8.25 13.80 -10.06
N ASN A 376 7.94 13.14 -8.95
CA ASN A 376 8.50 13.44 -7.62
C ASN A 376 9.87 12.80 -7.35
N GLY A 377 10.57 12.37 -8.40
CA GLY A 377 11.85 11.68 -8.34
C GLY A 377 13.09 12.51 -8.11
N THR A 378 14.20 11.93 -8.57
CA THR A 378 15.52 12.56 -8.53
C THR A 378 15.53 13.80 -9.42
N ALA A 379 16.04 14.93 -8.91
CA ALA A 379 16.04 16.23 -9.60
C ALA A 379 14.66 16.91 -9.76
N SER A 380 13.63 16.43 -9.06
CA SER A 380 12.28 17.00 -9.10
C SER A 380 12.24 18.45 -8.58
N ARG A 381 12.98 18.75 -7.50
CA ARG A 381 13.06 20.09 -6.91
C ARG A 381 13.73 21.10 -7.84
N GLU A 382 14.83 20.70 -8.47
CA GLU A 382 15.54 21.51 -9.46
C GLU A 382 14.69 21.72 -10.72
N SER A 383 13.93 20.71 -11.14
CA SER A 383 13.00 20.82 -12.27
C SER A 383 11.83 21.76 -11.95
N GLU A 384 11.27 21.68 -10.74
CA GLU A 384 10.20 22.56 -10.26
C GLU A 384 10.64 24.04 -10.34
N GLN A 385 11.86 24.36 -9.91
CA GLN A 385 12.38 25.74 -9.98
C GLN A 385 12.36 26.30 -11.42
N VAL A 386 12.80 25.49 -12.39
CA VAL A 386 12.82 25.90 -13.80
C VAL A 386 11.41 26.10 -14.35
N ILE A 387 10.46 25.25 -13.95
CA ILE A 387 9.05 25.35 -14.35
C ILE A 387 8.41 26.61 -13.80
N VAL A 388 8.68 26.94 -12.53
CA VAL A 388 8.12 28.13 -11.88
C VAL A 388 8.64 29.42 -12.53
N GLU A 389 9.93 29.48 -12.83
CA GLU A 389 10.49 30.61 -13.58
C GLU A 389 9.88 30.70 -14.99
N LEU A 390 9.76 29.56 -15.68
CA LEU A 390 9.13 29.50 -17.00
C LEU A 390 7.70 30.03 -16.99
N ILE A 391 6.87 29.62 -16.02
CA ILE A 391 5.45 30.02 -15.95
C ILE A 391 5.30 31.54 -15.84
N LYS A 392 6.21 32.22 -15.12
CA LYS A 392 6.22 33.70 -15.03
C LYS A 392 6.52 34.40 -16.35
N GLU A 393 7.18 33.70 -17.28
CA GLU A 393 7.57 34.20 -18.59
C GLU A 393 6.59 33.81 -19.72
N LEU A 394 5.50 33.09 -19.40
CA LEU A 394 4.50 32.65 -20.38
C LEU A 394 3.36 33.66 -20.51
N ASP A 395 2.90 33.88 -21.74
CA ASP A 395 1.74 34.74 -22.03
C ASP A 395 0.39 34.04 -21.83
N ARG A 396 0.40 32.78 -21.38
CA ARG A 396 -0.78 31.93 -21.19
C ARG A 396 -0.79 31.30 -19.79
N PRO A 397 -1.99 31.08 -19.20
CA PRO A 397 -2.11 30.45 -17.90
C PRO A 397 -1.76 28.96 -18.00
N VAL A 398 -0.57 28.60 -17.51
CA VAL A 398 -0.15 27.20 -17.33
C VAL A 398 0.08 26.97 -15.85
N GLN A 399 -0.43 25.85 -15.34
CA GLN A 399 -0.21 25.43 -13.96
C GLN A 399 0.63 24.15 -13.95
N TYR A 400 1.24 23.84 -12.82
CA TYR A 400 1.97 22.59 -12.64
C TYR A 400 1.48 21.83 -11.41
N VAL A 401 1.79 20.54 -11.41
CA VAL A 401 1.49 19.63 -10.30
C VAL A 401 2.58 18.59 -10.20
N ILE A 402 2.92 18.24 -8.95
CA ILE A 402 3.84 17.14 -8.67
C ILE A 402 3.03 15.84 -8.61
N VAL A 403 3.46 14.84 -9.36
CA VAL A 403 2.83 13.52 -9.38
C VAL A 403 3.79 12.45 -8.88
N ASN A 404 3.22 11.40 -8.30
CA ASN A 404 4.00 10.23 -7.91
C ASN A 404 4.52 9.50 -9.16
N GLU A 405 5.84 9.32 -9.26
CA GLU A 405 6.48 8.57 -10.36
C GLU A 405 6.70 7.09 -10.05
N ALA A 406 6.33 6.62 -8.86
CA ALA A 406 6.53 5.24 -8.44
C ALA A 406 5.96 4.26 -9.49
N GLY A 407 6.78 3.28 -9.89
CA GLY A 407 6.43 2.32 -10.94
C GLY A 407 6.51 2.84 -12.38
N ALA A 408 6.80 4.12 -12.65
CA ALA A 408 6.90 4.65 -14.02
C ALA A 408 8.09 4.05 -14.78
N SER A 409 9.20 3.81 -14.08
CA SER A 409 10.36 3.09 -14.60
C SER A 409 10.07 1.61 -14.89
N VAL A 410 9.26 0.97 -14.05
CA VAL A 410 8.83 -0.43 -14.24
C VAL A 410 7.88 -0.52 -15.43
N TYR A 411 6.95 0.42 -15.56
CA TYR A 411 6.09 0.56 -16.73
C TYR A 411 6.91 0.72 -18.00
N SER A 412 7.82 1.69 -18.05
CA SER A 412 8.53 2.04 -19.30
C SER A 412 9.43 0.92 -19.82
N ALA A 413 9.97 0.09 -18.92
CA ALA A 413 10.73 -1.12 -19.24
C ALA A 413 9.85 -2.36 -19.52
N SER A 414 8.54 -2.26 -19.36
CA SER A 414 7.62 -3.39 -19.54
C SER A 414 7.38 -3.74 -21.02
N LYS A 415 6.92 -4.98 -21.25
CA LYS A 415 6.46 -5.42 -22.57
C LYS A 415 5.26 -4.59 -23.04
N LEU A 416 4.32 -4.30 -22.14
CA LEU A 416 3.13 -3.49 -22.43
C LEU A 416 3.51 -2.10 -22.96
N ALA A 417 4.42 -1.39 -22.30
CA ALA A 417 4.86 -0.08 -22.77
C ALA A 417 5.63 -0.15 -24.10
N THR A 418 6.33 -1.27 -24.36
CA THR A 418 6.98 -1.51 -25.65
C THR A 418 5.97 -1.76 -26.77
N GLU A 419 4.84 -2.40 -26.46
CA GLU A 419 3.73 -2.60 -27.39
C GLU A 419 2.95 -1.30 -27.63
N GLU A 420 2.69 -0.49 -26.58
CA GLU A 420 2.04 0.82 -26.71
C GLU A 420 2.91 1.84 -27.48
N PHE A 421 4.23 1.82 -27.25
CA PHE A 421 5.17 2.78 -27.83
C PHE A 421 6.47 2.14 -28.35
N PRO A 422 6.41 1.36 -29.44
CA PRO A 422 7.59 0.69 -30.01
C PRO A 422 8.72 1.64 -30.39
N GLN A 423 8.37 2.84 -30.86
CA GLN A 423 9.28 3.87 -31.35
C GLN A 423 9.87 4.78 -30.26
N PHE A 424 9.38 4.69 -29.03
CA PHE A 424 9.87 5.51 -27.92
C PHE A 424 10.95 4.79 -27.13
N ASP A 425 11.93 5.53 -26.64
CA ASP A 425 12.87 5.04 -25.65
C ASP A 425 12.22 4.91 -24.26
N VAL A 426 12.94 4.27 -23.33
CA VAL A 426 12.46 4.00 -21.97
C VAL A 426 12.14 5.30 -21.20
N GLY A 427 12.93 6.36 -21.37
CA GLY A 427 12.68 7.64 -20.70
C GLY A 427 11.47 8.38 -21.25
N GLN A 428 11.27 8.34 -22.57
CA GLN A 428 10.10 8.94 -23.22
C GLN A 428 8.80 8.26 -22.79
N ARG A 429 8.80 6.92 -22.66
CA ARG A 429 7.65 6.16 -22.14
C ARG A 429 7.33 6.52 -20.68
N SER A 430 8.36 6.75 -19.86
CA SER A 430 8.21 7.20 -18.48
C SER A 430 7.52 8.56 -18.41
N ALA A 431 8.01 9.55 -19.17
CA ALA A 431 7.40 10.87 -19.24
C ALA A 431 5.94 10.84 -19.73
N ALA A 432 5.62 9.97 -20.70
CA ALA A 432 4.24 9.77 -21.16
C ALA A 432 3.34 9.20 -20.06
N SER A 433 3.85 8.26 -19.24
CA SER A 433 3.11 7.73 -18.09
C SER A 433 2.85 8.80 -17.04
N ILE A 434 3.85 9.63 -16.72
CA ILE A 434 3.73 10.76 -15.78
C ILE A 434 2.64 11.76 -16.23
N ALA A 435 2.54 12.03 -17.53
CA ALA A 435 1.47 12.87 -18.07
C ALA A 435 0.08 12.23 -17.91
N ARG A 436 -0.06 10.96 -18.31
CA ARG A 436 -1.33 10.23 -18.28
C ARG A 436 -1.86 9.97 -16.87
N ARG A 437 -0.97 9.77 -15.89
CA ARG A 437 -1.33 9.62 -14.46
C ARG A 437 -2.12 10.81 -13.93
N LEU A 438 -1.81 12.03 -14.40
CA LEU A 438 -2.57 13.21 -13.98
C LEU A 438 -3.98 13.24 -14.59
N GLN A 439 -4.11 12.77 -15.83
CA GLN A 439 -5.38 12.73 -16.54
C GLN A 439 -6.32 11.70 -15.92
N ASP A 440 -5.84 10.48 -15.67
CA ASP A 440 -6.55 9.46 -14.89
C ASP A 440 -5.55 8.53 -14.17
N PRO A 441 -5.36 8.72 -12.85
CA PRO A 441 -4.45 7.89 -12.05
C PRO A 441 -4.79 6.41 -12.11
N LEU A 442 -6.07 6.05 -12.04
CA LEU A 442 -6.53 4.67 -12.05
C LEU A 442 -6.19 4.00 -13.37
N ALA A 443 -6.56 4.62 -14.50
CA ALA A 443 -6.40 4.03 -15.83
C ALA A 443 -4.91 3.82 -16.22
N GLU A 444 -4.00 4.61 -15.66
CA GLU A 444 -2.57 4.50 -15.94
C GLU A 444 -1.85 3.60 -14.93
N LEU A 445 -2.17 3.64 -13.63
CA LEU A 445 -1.52 2.81 -12.61
C LEU A 445 -1.85 1.32 -12.74
N VAL A 446 -3.03 0.95 -13.23
CA VAL A 446 -3.41 -0.47 -13.48
C VAL A 446 -2.55 -1.16 -14.53
N LYS A 447 -1.82 -0.41 -15.36
CA LYS A 447 -0.87 -0.95 -16.35
C LYS A 447 0.41 -1.49 -15.70
N ILE A 448 0.60 -1.21 -14.42
CA ILE A 448 1.78 -1.56 -13.64
C ILE A 448 1.40 -2.73 -12.75
N ASP A 449 2.35 -3.65 -12.57
CA ASP A 449 2.25 -4.69 -11.56
C ASP A 449 2.08 -4.04 -10.18
N PRO A 450 0.99 -4.28 -9.43
CA PRO A 450 0.68 -3.54 -8.21
C PRO A 450 1.80 -3.59 -7.16
N LYS A 451 2.51 -4.71 -7.03
CA LYS A 451 3.68 -4.84 -6.13
C LYS A 451 4.91 -4.04 -6.55
N SER A 452 4.91 -3.49 -7.76
CA SER A 452 5.96 -2.62 -8.28
C SER A 452 5.63 -1.14 -8.12
N ILE A 453 4.39 -0.82 -7.72
CA ILE A 453 4.02 0.52 -7.28
C ILE A 453 4.56 0.68 -5.86
N GLY A 454 5.51 1.60 -5.67
CA GLY A 454 6.09 1.88 -4.36
C GLY A 454 5.06 2.51 -3.43
N VAL A 455 4.50 1.71 -2.53
CA VAL A 455 3.42 2.10 -1.60
C VAL A 455 3.85 2.07 -0.14
N GLY A 456 5.07 1.63 0.15
CA GLY A 456 5.67 1.76 1.47
C GLY A 456 7.12 1.30 1.55
N GLN A 457 7.72 1.50 2.73
CA GLN A 457 9.07 1.01 3.03
C GLN A 457 9.06 -0.50 3.24
N TYR A 458 10.19 -1.16 2.99
CA TYR A 458 10.34 -2.62 3.17
C TYR A 458 9.48 -3.51 2.27
N GLN A 459 8.75 -2.95 1.30
CA GLN A 459 7.86 -3.70 0.39
C GLN A 459 8.55 -4.88 -0.33
N HIS A 460 9.84 -4.75 -0.64
CA HIS A 460 10.64 -5.81 -1.27
C HIS A 460 11.11 -6.90 -0.30
N ASP A 461 11.08 -6.61 1.00
CA ASP A 461 11.59 -7.47 2.07
C ASP A 461 10.50 -8.42 2.62
N MET A 462 9.27 -8.33 2.11
CA MET A 462 8.11 -9.09 2.58
C MET A 462 7.78 -10.30 1.72
N ASN A 463 6.86 -11.14 2.18
CA ASN A 463 6.23 -12.17 1.39
C ASN A 463 5.54 -11.61 0.11
N GLN A 464 6.22 -11.74 -1.02
CA GLN A 464 5.80 -11.18 -2.31
C GLN A 464 4.49 -11.78 -2.85
N LYS A 465 4.13 -13.01 -2.43
CA LYS A 465 2.87 -13.64 -2.83
C LYS A 465 1.70 -12.99 -2.11
N LYS A 466 1.77 -12.90 -0.78
CA LYS A 466 0.73 -12.28 0.06
C LYS A 466 0.54 -10.80 -0.26
N LEU A 467 1.66 -10.08 -0.47
CA LEU A 467 1.64 -8.70 -0.94
C LEU A 467 0.95 -8.55 -2.30
N GLY A 468 1.29 -9.42 -3.26
CA GLY A 468 0.70 -9.40 -4.60
C GLY A 468 -0.82 -9.61 -4.57
N GLU A 469 -1.28 -10.67 -3.90
CA GLU A 469 -2.70 -11.00 -3.76
C GLU A 469 -3.50 -9.85 -3.11
N THR A 470 -2.94 -9.22 -2.07
CA THR A 470 -3.61 -8.12 -1.38
C THR A 470 -3.69 -6.85 -2.24
N LEU A 471 -2.58 -6.45 -2.88
CA LEU A 471 -2.56 -5.24 -3.71
C LEU A 471 -3.38 -5.42 -5.00
N GLU A 472 -3.40 -6.62 -5.60
CA GLU A 472 -4.30 -6.94 -6.70
C GLU A 472 -5.78 -6.83 -6.29
N GLY A 473 -6.13 -7.31 -5.09
CA GLY A 473 -7.47 -7.14 -4.53
C GLY A 473 -7.87 -5.67 -4.33
N VAL A 474 -6.94 -4.82 -3.91
CA VAL A 474 -7.16 -3.37 -3.79
C VAL A 474 -7.40 -2.72 -5.16
N VAL A 475 -6.64 -3.12 -6.18
CA VAL A 475 -6.84 -2.62 -7.55
C VAL A 475 -8.21 -3.05 -8.07
N GLU A 476 -8.58 -4.31 -7.86
CA GLU A 476 -9.91 -4.83 -8.21
C GLU A 476 -11.03 -4.02 -7.55
N ASP A 477 -10.96 -3.77 -6.24
CA ASP A 477 -11.97 -2.95 -5.54
C ASP A 477 -12.04 -1.54 -6.14
N CYS A 478 -10.91 -0.86 -6.30
CA CYS A 478 -10.87 0.50 -6.87
C CYS A 478 -11.49 0.55 -8.28
N VAL A 479 -11.13 -0.39 -9.16
CA VAL A 479 -11.65 -0.45 -10.53
C VAL A 479 -13.15 -0.70 -10.56
N ASN A 480 -13.66 -1.66 -9.77
CA ASN A 480 -15.08 -1.99 -9.75
C ASN A 480 -15.93 -0.93 -9.04
N LYS A 481 -15.37 -0.23 -8.04
CA LYS A 481 -16.01 0.89 -7.36
C LYS A 481 -16.18 2.08 -8.30
N VAL A 482 -15.15 2.42 -9.08
CA VAL A 482 -15.22 3.47 -10.09
C VAL A 482 -16.09 3.05 -11.26
N GLY A 483 -15.99 1.82 -11.73
CA GLY A 483 -16.61 1.33 -12.97
C GLY A 483 -15.87 1.84 -14.21
N VAL A 484 -15.99 1.13 -15.34
CA VAL A 484 -15.19 1.45 -16.54
C VAL A 484 -16.08 1.56 -17.77
N ASP A 485 -15.77 2.50 -18.65
CA ASP A 485 -16.46 2.61 -19.94
C ASP A 485 -15.96 1.53 -20.90
N LEU A 486 -16.87 0.68 -21.34
CA LEU A 486 -16.58 -0.50 -22.17
C LEU A 486 -15.93 -0.14 -23.52
N ASN A 487 -16.27 1.03 -24.07
CA ASN A 487 -15.82 1.45 -25.39
C ASN A 487 -14.46 2.16 -25.37
N THR A 488 -13.98 2.59 -24.20
CA THR A 488 -12.73 3.35 -24.09
C THR A 488 -11.69 2.68 -23.20
N ALA A 489 -12.09 1.81 -22.26
CA ALA A 489 -11.19 1.16 -21.33
C ALA A 489 -10.10 0.34 -22.05
N SER A 490 -8.89 0.34 -21.50
CA SER A 490 -7.78 -0.48 -21.99
C SER A 490 -7.92 -1.94 -21.51
N ALA A 491 -7.29 -2.90 -22.20
CA ALA A 491 -7.27 -4.28 -21.74
C ALA A 491 -6.67 -4.46 -20.32
N PRO A 492 -5.59 -3.75 -19.93
CA PRO A 492 -5.09 -3.78 -18.55
C PRO A 492 -6.09 -3.27 -17.50
N LEU A 493 -6.97 -2.33 -17.85
CA LEU A 493 -8.00 -1.85 -16.94
C LEU A 493 -9.16 -2.85 -16.84
N LEU A 494 -9.59 -3.40 -17.99
CA LEU A 494 -10.68 -4.38 -18.05
C LEU A 494 -10.37 -5.68 -17.29
N GLN A 495 -9.11 -6.09 -17.18
CA GLN A 495 -8.73 -7.33 -16.48
C GLN A 495 -9.02 -7.31 -14.97
N TYR A 496 -9.24 -6.13 -14.38
CA TYR A 496 -9.57 -5.97 -12.96
C TYR A 496 -11.08 -5.82 -12.73
N ILE A 497 -11.89 -5.86 -13.79
CA ILE A 497 -13.35 -5.92 -13.63
C ILE A 497 -13.74 -7.31 -13.17
N SER A 498 -14.65 -7.35 -12.18
CA SER A 498 -15.24 -8.56 -11.65
C SER A 498 -15.66 -9.53 -12.77
N GLY A 499 -15.13 -10.76 -12.73
CA GLY A 499 -15.44 -11.81 -13.70
C GLY A 499 -14.71 -11.72 -15.05
N ILE A 500 -13.83 -10.73 -15.26
CA ILE A 500 -13.05 -10.57 -16.49
C ILE A 500 -11.61 -11.03 -16.27
N SER A 501 -11.20 -12.08 -16.97
CA SER A 501 -9.78 -12.49 -17.01
C SER A 501 -8.99 -11.65 -18.02
N LYS A 502 -7.66 -11.69 -17.92
CA LYS A 502 -6.74 -11.08 -18.90
C LYS A 502 -7.05 -11.46 -20.36
N VAL A 503 -7.48 -12.70 -20.59
CA VAL A 503 -7.84 -13.19 -21.93
C VAL A 503 -9.16 -12.55 -22.40
N ILE A 504 -10.17 -12.49 -21.54
CA ILE A 504 -11.46 -11.87 -21.86
C ILE A 504 -11.28 -10.36 -22.10
N ALA A 505 -10.47 -9.69 -21.27
CA ALA A 505 -10.17 -8.27 -21.43
C ALA A 505 -9.59 -7.95 -22.82
N LYS A 506 -8.65 -8.78 -23.30
CA LYS A 506 -8.14 -8.66 -24.67
C LYS A 506 -9.23 -8.89 -25.71
N ASN A 507 -10.00 -9.97 -25.57
CA ASN A 507 -11.08 -10.29 -26.51
C ASN A 507 -12.15 -9.19 -26.60
N ILE A 508 -12.43 -8.47 -25.52
CA ILE A 508 -13.36 -7.32 -25.52
C ILE A 508 -12.80 -6.19 -26.41
N VAL A 509 -11.51 -5.89 -26.28
CA VAL A 509 -10.84 -4.87 -27.09
C VAL A 509 -10.79 -5.31 -28.55
N ASP A 510 -10.37 -6.54 -28.84
CA ASP A 510 -10.33 -7.10 -30.19
C ASP A 510 -11.74 -7.06 -30.83
N TYR A 511 -12.78 -7.45 -30.08
CA TYR A 511 -14.17 -7.42 -30.56
C TYR A 511 -14.62 -6.01 -30.96
N ARG A 512 -14.34 -4.97 -30.16
CA ARG A 512 -14.77 -3.59 -30.50
C ARG A 512 -13.95 -2.97 -31.63
N GLU A 513 -12.72 -3.44 -31.84
CA GLU A 513 -11.90 -3.03 -32.99
C GLU A 513 -12.43 -3.63 -34.29
N GLU A 514 -12.91 -4.88 -34.26
CA GLU A 514 -13.45 -5.59 -35.42
C GLU A 514 -14.92 -5.22 -35.73
N ASN A 515 -15.77 -5.10 -34.71
CA ASN A 515 -17.22 -4.95 -34.86
C ASN A 515 -17.71 -3.51 -34.60
N GLY A 516 -16.82 -2.62 -34.16
CA GLY A 516 -17.15 -1.26 -33.74
C GLY A 516 -17.57 -1.18 -32.27
N LYS A 517 -18.04 0.01 -31.86
CA LYS A 517 -18.43 0.28 -30.47
C LYS A 517 -19.61 -0.58 -30.02
N PHE A 518 -19.57 -1.02 -28.77
CA PHE A 518 -20.69 -1.65 -28.10
C PHE A 518 -21.84 -0.67 -27.91
N LYS A 519 -23.06 -1.08 -28.23
CA LYS A 519 -24.28 -0.27 -28.08
C LYS A 519 -25.14 -0.67 -26.89
N SER A 520 -25.00 -1.93 -26.47
CA SER A 520 -25.67 -2.46 -25.28
C SER A 520 -24.76 -3.45 -24.56
N ARG A 521 -24.90 -3.53 -23.23
CA ARG A 521 -24.19 -4.54 -22.41
C ARG A 521 -24.44 -5.96 -22.93
N LYS A 522 -25.62 -6.27 -23.47
CA LYS A 522 -25.94 -7.63 -23.96
C LYS A 522 -25.00 -8.14 -25.06
N GLU A 523 -24.38 -7.23 -25.82
CA GLU A 523 -23.40 -7.58 -26.86
C GLU A 523 -22.13 -8.22 -26.28
N LEU A 524 -21.85 -8.06 -24.98
CA LEU A 524 -20.76 -8.76 -24.29
C LEU A 524 -20.86 -10.28 -24.38
N LEU A 525 -22.07 -10.84 -24.49
CA LEU A 525 -22.28 -12.29 -24.66
C LEU A 525 -21.78 -12.80 -26.02
N GLN A 526 -21.50 -11.91 -26.96
CA GLN A 526 -20.92 -12.25 -28.26
C GLN A 526 -19.38 -12.28 -28.20
N VAL A 527 -18.78 -11.78 -27.12
CA VAL A 527 -17.32 -11.76 -26.94
C VAL A 527 -16.82 -13.19 -26.68
N PRO A 528 -15.79 -13.66 -27.39
CA PRO A 528 -15.24 -14.99 -27.18
C PRO A 528 -14.82 -15.24 -25.73
N LYS A 529 -15.20 -16.40 -25.18
CA LYS A 529 -14.91 -16.85 -23.80
C LYS A 529 -15.61 -16.06 -22.69
N LEU A 530 -16.49 -15.12 -23.01
CA LEU A 530 -17.34 -14.43 -22.04
C LEU A 530 -18.69 -15.17 -21.95
N GLY A 531 -18.81 -16.07 -20.98
CA GLY A 531 -20.03 -16.85 -20.74
C GLY A 531 -21.07 -16.12 -19.86
N PRO A 532 -22.27 -16.69 -19.69
CA PRO A 532 -23.36 -16.08 -18.91
C PRO A 532 -22.97 -15.76 -17.45
N LYS A 533 -22.17 -16.61 -16.80
CA LYS A 533 -21.70 -16.33 -15.43
C LYS A 533 -20.74 -15.15 -15.39
N ALA A 534 -19.78 -15.08 -16.30
CA ALA A 534 -18.86 -13.94 -16.40
C ALA A 534 -19.62 -12.64 -16.72
N TYR A 535 -20.63 -12.71 -17.58
CA TYR A 535 -21.53 -11.59 -17.87
C TYR A 535 -22.27 -11.11 -16.62
N GLU A 536 -22.86 -12.02 -15.83
CA GLU A 536 -23.49 -11.68 -14.55
C GLU A 536 -22.49 -10.96 -13.62
N GLN A 537 -21.26 -11.47 -13.52
CA GLN A 537 -20.27 -10.86 -12.62
C GLN A 537 -19.78 -9.48 -13.08
N CYS A 538 -19.73 -9.20 -14.39
CA CYS A 538 -19.07 -8.01 -14.92
C CYS A 538 -20.03 -6.89 -15.36
N ALA A 539 -21.26 -7.22 -15.79
CA ALA A 539 -22.08 -6.31 -16.58
C ALA A 539 -22.43 -5.01 -15.83
N GLY A 540 -22.70 -5.08 -14.52
CA GLY A 540 -23.00 -3.89 -13.72
C GLY A 540 -21.80 -2.94 -13.50
N PHE A 541 -20.57 -3.39 -13.76
CA PHE A 541 -19.35 -2.60 -13.59
C PHE A 541 -18.88 -1.94 -14.90
N LEU A 542 -19.38 -2.43 -16.04
CA LEU A 542 -19.09 -1.93 -17.38
C LEU A 542 -20.14 -0.89 -17.80
N ARG A 543 -19.74 0.29 -18.22
CA ARG A 543 -20.65 1.37 -18.63
C ARG A 543 -20.58 1.63 -20.13
N ILE A 544 -21.69 2.12 -20.70
CA ILE A 544 -21.76 2.58 -22.08
C ILE A 544 -22.40 3.97 -22.08
N SER A 545 -21.57 5.01 -22.17
CA SER A 545 -22.00 6.41 -22.03
C SER A 545 -22.97 6.88 -23.12
N ASP A 546 -22.84 6.35 -24.33
CA ASP A 546 -23.65 6.67 -25.52
C ASP A 546 -24.52 5.48 -26.00
N GLY A 547 -24.87 4.57 -25.08
CA GLY A 547 -25.62 3.34 -25.39
C GLY A 547 -27.09 3.57 -25.77
N GLU A 548 -27.70 2.56 -26.40
CA GLU A 548 -29.12 2.60 -26.77
C GLU A 548 -30.02 2.68 -25.53
N ASN A 549 -29.69 1.90 -24.49
CA ASN A 549 -30.36 1.91 -23.20
C ASN A 549 -29.63 2.86 -22.22
N PRO A 550 -30.27 3.94 -21.74
CA PRO A 550 -29.65 4.86 -20.78
C PRO A 550 -29.20 4.21 -19.47
N LEU A 551 -29.81 3.09 -19.07
CA LEU A 551 -29.40 2.36 -17.86
C LEU A 551 -28.00 1.75 -17.99
N ASP A 552 -27.51 1.50 -19.22
CA ASP A 552 -26.16 0.96 -19.45
C ASP A 552 -25.05 1.95 -19.06
N ALA A 553 -25.35 3.23 -18.88
CA ALA A 553 -24.41 4.23 -18.33
C ALA A 553 -24.42 4.29 -16.79
N THR A 554 -25.41 3.66 -16.14
CA THR A 554 -25.53 3.61 -14.67
C THR A 554 -24.86 2.38 -14.10
N SER A 555 -24.80 2.27 -12.78
CA SER A 555 -24.35 1.05 -12.10
C SER A 555 -25.51 0.08 -11.79
N VAL A 556 -26.71 0.33 -12.34
CA VAL A 556 -27.83 -0.62 -12.23
C VAL A 556 -27.46 -1.89 -12.99
N HIS A 557 -27.58 -3.04 -12.34
CA HIS A 557 -27.29 -4.33 -12.95
C HIS A 557 -28.39 -4.73 -13.96
N PRO A 558 -28.05 -5.38 -15.10
CA PRO A 558 -29.06 -5.87 -16.05
C PRO A 558 -30.16 -6.77 -15.47
N GLU A 559 -29.86 -7.49 -14.38
CA GLU A 559 -30.86 -8.32 -13.67
C GLU A 559 -32.02 -7.48 -13.08
N SER A 560 -31.78 -6.19 -12.82
CA SER A 560 -32.75 -5.28 -12.20
C SER A 560 -33.38 -4.32 -13.21
N TYR A 561 -33.17 -4.50 -14.52
CA TYR A 561 -33.71 -3.59 -15.54
C TYR A 561 -35.24 -3.57 -15.56
N ASP A 562 -35.89 -4.74 -15.54
CA ASP A 562 -37.35 -4.82 -15.56
C ASP A 562 -37.99 -4.14 -14.33
N ALA A 563 -37.37 -4.30 -13.16
CA ALA A 563 -37.79 -3.63 -11.94
C ALA A 563 -37.56 -2.10 -12.03
N THR A 564 -36.44 -1.68 -12.61
CA THR A 564 -36.12 -0.26 -12.81
C THR A 564 -37.07 0.42 -13.78
N LEU A 565 -37.47 -0.25 -14.87
CA LEU A 565 -38.45 0.28 -15.83
C LEU A 565 -39.81 0.50 -15.17
N LYS A 566 -40.31 -0.48 -14.42
CA LYS A 566 -41.56 -0.34 -13.65
C LYS A 566 -41.48 0.80 -12.61
N LEU A 567 -40.32 0.97 -11.97
CA LEU A 567 -40.08 2.05 -11.03
C LEU A 567 -40.13 3.42 -11.73
N MET A 568 -39.48 3.54 -12.89
CA MET A 568 -39.50 4.77 -13.70
C MET A 568 -40.92 5.13 -14.13
N ASP A 569 -41.71 4.15 -14.59
CA ASP A 569 -43.11 4.35 -14.96
C ASP A 569 -43.95 4.88 -13.79
N LYS A 570 -43.77 4.31 -12.59
CA LYS A 570 -44.48 4.75 -11.36
C LYS A 570 -44.08 6.15 -10.92
N LEU A 571 -42.82 6.53 -11.11
CA LEU A 571 -42.29 7.84 -10.72
C LEU A 571 -42.49 8.91 -11.82
N GLY A 572 -42.99 8.52 -13.00
CA GLY A 572 -43.17 9.40 -14.14
C GLY A 572 -41.85 9.91 -14.72
N ILE A 573 -40.79 9.09 -14.66
CA ILE A 573 -39.46 9.42 -15.18
C ILE A 573 -39.31 8.79 -16.56
N THR A 574 -38.87 9.57 -17.54
CA THR A 574 -38.59 9.08 -18.89
C THR A 574 -37.10 8.82 -19.10
N PHE A 575 -36.76 8.08 -20.15
CA PHE A 575 -35.35 7.93 -20.56
C PHE A 575 -34.67 9.25 -20.93
N ASP A 576 -35.43 10.23 -21.42
CA ASP A 576 -34.88 11.56 -21.73
C ASP A 576 -34.49 12.32 -20.46
N ASP A 577 -35.25 12.14 -19.37
CA ASP A 577 -34.90 12.71 -18.06
C ASP A 577 -33.59 12.11 -17.53
N VAL A 578 -33.41 10.78 -17.68
CA VAL A 578 -32.17 10.08 -17.31
C VAL A 578 -30.99 10.56 -18.17
N ARG A 579 -31.19 10.70 -19.49
CA ARG A 579 -30.17 11.24 -20.41
C ARG A 579 -29.82 12.70 -20.12
N ALA A 580 -30.79 13.51 -19.70
CA ALA A 580 -30.55 14.88 -19.28
C ALA A 580 -29.71 14.92 -17.98
N ALA A 581 -30.02 14.06 -17.01
CA ALA A 581 -29.23 13.92 -15.79
C ALA A 581 -27.79 13.46 -16.10
N GLN A 582 -27.59 12.52 -17.03
CA GLN A 582 -26.28 12.10 -17.51
C GLN A 582 -25.47 13.24 -18.13
N LYS A 583 -26.09 14.02 -19.03
CA LYS A 583 -25.41 15.18 -19.66
C LYS A 583 -25.02 16.24 -18.64
N ASN A 584 -25.86 16.47 -17.62
CA ASN A 584 -25.57 17.42 -16.55
C ASN A 584 -24.42 16.92 -15.66
N ALA A 585 -24.39 15.62 -15.33
CA ALA A 585 -23.28 15.00 -14.61
C ALA A 585 -21.96 15.12 -15.41
N ALA A 586 -21.97 14.79 -16.71
CA ALA A 586 -20.80 14.89 -17.57
C ALA A 586 -20.28 16.34 -17.73
N LYS A 587 -21.18 17.34 -17.80
CA LYS A 587 -20.79 18.76 -17.84
C LYS A 587 -20.18 19.24 -16.52
N ALA A 588 -20.71 18.79 -15.38
CA ALA A 588 -20.16 19.13 -14.07
C ALA A 588 -18.72 18.62 -13.88
N VAL A 589 -18.34 17.54 -14.57
CA VAL A 589 -16.96 17.02 -14.61
C VAL A 589 -16.04 17.90 -15.45
N LEU A 590 -16.52 18.43 -16.58
CA LEU A 590 -15.73 19.24 -17.52
C LEU A 590 -15.57 20.72 -17.11
N GLU A 591 -16.52 21.29 -16.36
CA GLU A 591 -16.59 22.74 -16.09
C GLU A 591 -16.08 23.17 -14.70
N LYS A 592 -15.53 22.29 -13.85
CA LYS A 592 -14.96 22.72 -12.54
C LYS A 592 -13.77 23.67 -12.76
N PRO A 593 -13.87 24.97 -12.42
CA PRO A 593 -12.73 25.88 -12.47
C PRO A 593 -11.76 25.54 -11.34
N ALA A 594 -10.47 25.82 -11.55
CA ALA A 594 -9.46 25.84 -10.50
C ALA A 594 -9.97 26.64 -9.27
N PRO A 595 -9.58 26.27 -8.04
CA PRO A 595 -9.91 27.06 -6.85
C PRO A 595 -9.41 28.48 -7.08
N LYS A 596 -10.34 29.45 -7.12
CA LYS A 596 -9.98 30.87 -7.14
C LYS A 596 -9.10 31.13 -5.92
N SER A 597 -7.94 31.74 -6.12
CA SER A 597 -7.20 32.38 -5.03
C SER A 597 -8.14 33.36 -4.34
N GLU A 598 -8.51 33.07 -3.09
CA GLU A 598 -9.32 33.97 -2.27
C GLU A 598 -8.43 35.13 -1.82
N ASP A 599 -8.15 36.07 -2.73
CA ASP A 599 -7.69 37.41 -2.37
C ASP A 599 -8.85 38.40 -2.54
N LYS A 600 -9.89 38.18 -1.72
CA LYS A 600 -10.90 39.20 -1.41
C LYS A 600 -11.21 39.16 0.08
N PRO A 601 -11.24 40.31 0.78
CA PRO A 601 -11.63 40.36 2.18
C PRO A 601 -13.03 39.79 2.34
N ARG A 602 -13.17 38.82 3.26
CA ARG A 602 -14.47 38.25 3.66
C ARG A 602 -15.45 39.39 3.98
N PRO A 603 -16.67 39.40 3.41
CA PRO A 603 -17.68 40.34 3.88
C PRO A 603 -17.96 40.04 5.36
N PRO A 604 -18.29 41.07 6.18
CA PRO A 604 -18.50 40.88 7.60
C PRO A 604 -19.60 39.84 7.83
N LYS A 605 -19.30 38.84 8.67
CA LYS A 605 -20.26 37.80 9.08
C LYS A 605 -21.52 38.48 9.59
N LYS A 606 -22.67 38.24 8.94
CA LYS A 606 -23.98 38.59 9.49
C LYS A 606 -24.13 37.92 10.86
N PRO A 607 -24.74 38.60 11.86
CA PRO A 607 -24.90 38.04 13.20
C PRO A 607 -25.72 36.74 13.14
N LYS A 608 -25.30 35.74 13.92
CA LYS A 608 -25.99 34.44 14.03
C LYS A 608 -27.41 34.66 14.57
N GLN A 609 -28.40 34.33 13.77
CA GLN A 609 -29.81 34.39 14.15
C GLN A 609 -30.13 33.19 15.05
N VAL A 610 -30.38 33.44 16.34
CA VAL A 610 -30.80 32.40 17.28
C VAL A 610 -32.32 32.25 17.21
N VAL A 611 -32.79 31.08 16.81
CA VAL A 611 -34.22 30.77 16.69
C VAL A 611 -34.67 29.99 17.92
N ILE A 612 -35.53 30.58 18.74
CA ILE A 612 -36.15 29.91 19.89
C ILE A 612 -37.46 29.26 19.41
N LYS A 613 -37.59 27.94 19.59
CA LYS A 613 -38.83 27.19 19.31
C LYS A 613 -39.61 26.95 20.61
N ASN A 614 -40.95 26.83 20.53
CA ASN A 614 -41.89 26.62 21.65
C ASN A 614 -42.05 27.79 22.65
N THR A 615 -42.36 28.99 22.13
CA THR A 615 -42.74 30.18 22.92
C THR A 615 -44.11 30.07 23.63
N SER A 616 -44.88 29.01 23.36
CA SER A 616 -46.18 28.74 23.99
C SER A 616 -46.12 28.13 25.39
N THR A 617 -44.92 27.84 25.90
CA THR A 617 -44.70 27.34 27.27
C THR A 617 -44.27 28.48 28.21
N ALA A 618 -44.63 28.42 29.49
CA ALA A 618 -44.27 29.46 30.48
C ALA A 618 -42.74 29.70 30.56
N MET A 619 -41.94 28.65 30.34
CA MET A 619 -40.48 28.74 30.28
C MET A 619 -39.97 29.39 28.99
N GLY A 620 -40.60 29.09 27.84
CA GLY A 620 -40.31 29.75 26.56
C GLY A 620 -40.66 31.23 26.57
N ALA A 621 -41.76 31.61 27.23
CA ALA A 621 -42.16 33.01 27.41
C ALA A 621 -41.21 33.79 28.33
N ALA A 622 -40.74 33.19 29.42
CA ALA A 622 -39.76 33.79 30.33
C ALA A 622 -38.40 34.00 29.66
N LEU A 623 -37.95 33.05 28.84
CA LEU A 623 -36.69 33.14 28.10
C LEU A 623 -36.74 34.21 27.00
N ALA A 624 -37.87 34.34 26.30
CA ALA A 624 -38.09 35.39 25.31
C ALA A 624 -38.10 36.80 25.95
N ALA A 625 -38.72 36.94 27.14
CA ALA A 625 -38.76 38.21 27.86
C ALA A 625 -37.38 38.63 28.40
N ALA A 626 -36.54 37.68 28.83
CA ALA A 626 -35.18 37.96 29.30
C ALA A 626 -34.21 38.39 28.18
N LEU A 627 -34.52 38.07 26.92
CA LEU A 627 -33.67 38.35 25.75
C LEU A 627 -34.12 39.56 24.93
N ALA A 628 -35.22 40.22 25.32
CA ALA A 628 -35.84 41.35 24.61
C ALA A 628 -35.01 42.65 24.56
N GLY A 629 -33.79 42.66 25.10
CA GLY A 629 -32.88 43.82 25.10
C GLY A 629 -31.73 43.75 24.09
N SER A 630 -31.73 42.79 23.15
CA SER A 630 -30.68 42.67 22.13
C SER A 630 -31.28 42.47 20.74
N ASP A 631 -30.72 43.14 19.72
CA ASP A 631 -31.20 43.23 18.34
C ASP A 631 -31.39 41.86 17.64
N LEU A 632 -32.55 41.22 17.83
CA LEU A 632 -32.95 39.98 17.18
C LEU A 632 -34.45 40.00 16.84
N ALA A 633 -34.81 39.77 15.57
CA ALA A 633 -36.19 39.76 15.08
C ALA A 633 -36.92 38.42 15.37
N VAL A 634 -38.16 38.49 15.86
CA VAL A 634 -39.04 37.37 16.21
C VAL A 634 -40.04 37.11 15.06
N VAL A 635 -40.23 35.85 14.65
CA VAL A 635 -41.26 35.46 13.66
C VAL A 635 -42.13 34.35 14.25
N ASP A 636 -43.44 34.58 14.29
CA ASP A 636 -44.47 33.68 14.80
C ASP A 636 -45.05 32.81 13.67
N ASN A 637 -45.33 31.54 13.94
CA ASN A 637 -45.94 30.60 12.98
C ASN A 637 -47.24 30.04 13.58
N GLY A 638 -48.34 30.77 13.38
CA GLY A 638 -49.70 30.33 13.63
C GLY A 638 -50.43 29.98 12.33
N SER A 639 -51.03 28.80 12.30
CA SER A 639 -51.87 28.23 11.24
C SER A 639 -53.00 29.12 10.74
N GLY A 640 -53.17 29.23 9.41
CA GLY A 640 -54.37 29.82 8.80
C GLY A 640 -54.49 29.53 7.30
N LYS A 641 -55.54 28.79 6.91
CA LYS A 641 -56.01 28.57 5.52
C LYS A 641 -56.21 29.90 4.79
N LYS A 642 -55.88 29.97 3.49
CA LYS A 642 -56.62 30.80 2.51
C LYS A 642 -56.50 30.27 1.08
N GLU A 643 -57.61 30.43 0.38
CA GLU A 643 -58.02 29.86 -0.91
C GLU A 643 -57.24 30.38 -2.12
N ALA A 644 -57.31 29.59 -3.19
CA ALA A 644 -56.78 29.87 -4.53
C ALA A 644 -57.64 30.90 -5.31
N PRO A 645 -57.04 31.56 -6.31
CA PRO A 645 -57.74 31.88 -7.55
C PRO A 645 -57.20 31.04 -8.72
N LYS A 646 -58.13 30.53 -9.54
CA LYS A 646 -57.88 29.77 -10.76
C LYS A 646 -57.68 30.70 -11.98
N ALA A 647 -56.69 30.31 -12.78
CA ALA A 647 -56.63 30.31 -14.24
C ALA A 647 -56.52 31.63 -15.04
N SER A 648 -55.38 31.75 -15.74
CA SER A 648 -55.38 31.83 -17.20
C SER A 648 -54.15 31.09 -17.76
N SER A 649 -54.42 30.23 -18.74
CA SER A 649 -53.54 29.34 -19.47
C SER A 649 -52.45 30.05 -20.30
N GLU A 650 -51.25 29.48 -20.34
CA GLU A 650 -50.55 29.22 -21.60
C GLU A 650 -49.41 28.21 -21.38
N ALA A 651 -49.20 27.35 -22.37
CA ALA A 651 -48.42 26.13 -22.31
C ALA A 651 -46.93 26.35 -22.06
N ALA A 652 -46.38 25.69 -21.03
CA ALA A 652 -44.96 25.43 -20.91
C ALA A 652 -44.74 24.06 -20.24
N THR A 653 -44.16 23.15 -21.00
CA THR A 653 -43.71 21.80 -20.63
C THR A 653 -43.04 21.74 -19.26
N SER A 654 -43.62 20.95 -18.35
CA SER A 654 -43.08 20.65 -17.02
C SER A 654 -41.90 19.68 -17.14
N THR A 655 -40.67 20.19 -17.01
CA THR A 655 -39.47 19.38 -16.79
C THR A 655 -39.50 18.81 -15.37
N VAL A 656 -39.65 17.49 -15.25
CA VAL A 656 -39.59 16.79 -13.96
C VAL A 656 -38.15 16.78 -13.48
N SER A 657 -37.85 17.45 -12.36
CA SER A 657 -36.49 17.51 -11.82
C SER A 657 -36.09 16.17 -11.20
N VAL A 658 -35.14 15.48 -11.83
CA VAL A 658 -34.54 14.20 -11.39
C VAL A 658 -33.83 14.30 -10.02
N GLY A 659 -33.37 15.50 -9.61
CA GLY A 659 -32.58 15.70 -8.38
C GLY A 659 -33.30 15.59 -7.03
N THR A 660 -34.50 15.01 -6.95
CA THR A 660 -35.30 14.91 -5.69
C THR A 660 -36.09 13.60 -5.56
N LEU A 661 -35.67 12.52 -6.22
CA LEU A 661 -36.39 11.24 -6.25
C LEU A 661 -36.39 10.52 -4.90
N SER A 662 -35.25 10.50 -4.23
CA SER A 662 -35.02 9.94 -2.89
C SER A 662 -35.81 10.67 -1.79
N LYS A 663 -36.19 11.93 -2.02
CA LYS A 663 -37.06 12.72 -1.12
C LYS A 663 -38.55 12.60 -1.44
N LYS A 664 -38.91 12.12 -2.63
CA LYS A 664 -40.31 11.90 -3.06
C LYS A 664 -40.87 10.56 -2.60
N VAL A 665 -40.01 9.59 -2.28
CA VAL A 665 -40.40 8.26 -1.80
C VAL A 665 -40.14 8.18 -0.30
N SER A 666 -41.19 8.03 0.51
CA SER A 666 -41.04 7.88 1.96
C SER A 666 -40.49 6.49 2.34
N GLU A 667 -39.91 6.33 3.53
CA GLU A 667 -39.42 5.02 4.01
C GLU A 667 -40.52 3.93 4.01
N ALA A 668 -41.78 4.31 4.30
CA ALA A 668 -42.92 3.39 4.25
C ALA A 668 -43.32 3.00 2.81
N ASP A 669 -43.02 3.85 1.83
CA ASP A 669 -43.26 3.57 0.42
C ASP A 669 -42.16 2.69 -0.16
N LYS A 670 -40.91 2.81 0.30
CA LYS A 670 -39.79 1.98 -0.17
C LYS A 670 -40.04 0.49 0.04
N LYS A 671 -40.51 0.09 1.21
CA LYS A 671 -40.80 -1.31 1.52
C LYS A 671 -41.92 -1.91 0.66
N LYS A 672 -43.00 -1.14 0.47
CA LYS A 672 -44.10 -1.58 -0.42
C LYS A 672 -43.65 -1.66 -1.87
N LEU A 673 -42.89 -0.66 -2.31
CA LEU A 673 -42.39 -0.58 -3.67
C LEU A 673 -41.37 -1.68 -3.96
N SER A 674 -40.51 -2.04 -3.00
CA SER A 674 -39.56 -3.15 -3.15
C SER A 674 -40.27 -4.49 -3.28
N GLU A 675 -41.30 -4.75 -2.45
CA GLU A 675 -42.14 -5.96 -2.54
C GLU A 675 -42.89 -6.03 -3.88
N GLU A 676 -43.46 -4.93 -4.36
CA GLU A 676 -44.16 -4.87 -5.65
C GLU A 676 -43.22 -5.07 -6.86
N LEU A 677 -41.99 -4.58 -6.76
CA LEU A 677 -40.99 -4.67 -7.83
C LEU A 677 -40.21 -5.98 -7.81
N GLY A 678 -40.31 -6.77 -6.74
CA GLY A 678 -39.59 -8.03 -6.56
C GLY A 678 -38.08 -7.85 -6.34
N ILE A 679 -37.67 -6.71 -5.79
CA ILE A 679 -36.27 -6.40 -5.47
C ILE A 679 -36.12 -6.07 -3.98
N GLY A 680 -34.88 -6.11 -3.47
CA GLY A 680 -34.60 -5.72 -2.09
C GLY A 680 -34.74 -4.23 -1.82
N GLU A 681 -34.96 -3.86 -0.54
CA GLU A 681 -35.03 -2.46 -0.10
C GLU A 681 -33.71 -1.69 -0.35
N ILE A 682 -32.58 -2.38 -0.15
CA ILE A 682 -31.24 -1.79 -0.34
C ILE A 682 -30.98 -1.56 -1.83
N THR A 683 -31.25 -2.57 -2.66
CA THR A 683 -31.15 -2.51 -4.12
C THR A 683 -32.05 -1.42 -4.69
N LEU A 684 -33.29 -1.28 -4.20
CA LEU A 684 -34.17 -0.18 -4.60
C LEU A 684 -33.57 1.19 -4.27
N THR A 685 -32.97 1.33 -3.10
CA THR A 685 -32.30 2.58 -2.69
C THR A 685 -31.10 2.90 -3.57
N ASP A 686 -30.30 1.89 -3.92
CA ASP A 686 -29.16 2.04 -4.83
C ASP A 686 -29.62 2.43 -6.25
N ILE A 687 -30.67 1.78 -6.78
CA ILE A 687 -31.26 2.13 -8.08
C ILE A 687 -31.74 3.58 -8.09
N LEU A 688 -32.46 4.01 -7.06
CA LEU A 688 -32.91 5.41 -6.94
C LEU A 688 -31.73 6.39 -6.94
N SER A 689 -30.66 6.10 -6.19
CA SER A 689 -29.45 6.92 -6.16
C SER A 689 -28.77 6.98 -7.53
N GLU A 690 -28.70 5.87 -8.25
CA GLU A 690 -28.11 5.80 -9.60
C GLU A 690 -28.96 6.54 -10.65
N LEU A 691 -30.29 6.55 -10.52
CA LEU A 691 -31.17 7.33 -11.39
C LEU A 691 -31.06 8.84 -11.11
N GLU A 692 -30.81 9.25 -9.85
CA GLU A 692 -30.59 10.65 -9.50
C GLU A 692 -29.28 11.21 -10.03
N LYS A 693 -28.21 10.43 -9.92
CA LYS A 693 -26.86 10.78 -10.36
C LYS A 693 -26.26 9.64 -11.16
N PRO A 694 -26.69 9.46 -12.43
CA PRO A 694 -26.11 8.48 -13.32
C PRO A 694 -24.60 8.67 -13.46
N SER A 695 -23.87 7.56 -13.53
CA SER A 695 -22.41 7.56 -13.77
C SER A 695 -21.59 8.32 -12.72
N ARG A 696 -22.05 8.35 -11.46
CA ARG A 696 -21.34 9.00 -10.36
C ARG A 696 -19.94 8.40 -10.19
N ASP A 697 -18.91 9.22 -10.35
CA ASP A 697 -17.55 8.83 -10.02
C ASP A 697 -17.31 9.02 -8.51
N PRO A 698 -17.00 7.94 -7.75
CA PRO A 698 -16.73 8.04 -6.31
C PRO A 698 -15.52 8.94 -6.00
N ARG A 699 -14.58 9.10 -6.94
CA ARG A 699 -13.35 9.90 -6.78
C ARG A 699 -13.64 11.40 -6.68
N GLU A 700 -14.78 11.88 -7.17
CA GLU A 700 -15.11 13.31 -7.10
C GLU A 700 -15.24 13.88 -5.68
N ASN A 701 -15.44 13.02 -4.68
CA ASN A 701 -15.55 13.43 -3.28
C ASN A 701 -14.17 13.50 -2.58
N MET A 702 -13.10 13.05 -3.26
CA MET A 702 -11.74 13.07 -2.73
C MET A 702 -11.08 14.44 -2.95
N PRO A 703 -10.07 14.82 -2.15
CA PRO A 703 -9.33 16.06 -2.34
C PRO A 703 -8.68 16.12 -3.73
N ALA A 704 -8.98 17.16 -4.51
CA ALA A 704 -8.38 17.37 -5.82
C ALA A 704 -6.90 17.74 -5.70
N PRO A 705 -6.03 17.32 -6.65
CA PRO A 705 -4.62 17.73 -6.67
C PRO A 705 -4.45 19.25 -6.60
N ILE A 706 -3.45 19.71 -5.85
CA ILE A 706 -3.14 21.15 -5.76
C ILE A 706 -2.45 21.58 -7.05
N LEU A 707 -3.15 22.36 -7.86
CA LEU A 707 -2.57 23.05 -9.01
C LEU A 707 -1.81 24.28 -8.53
N ARG A 708 -0.51 24.33 -8.83
CA ARG A 708 0.37 25.45 -8.44
C ARG A 708 0.63 26.36 -9.64
N SER A 709 0.55 27.66 -9.39
CA SER A 709 0.99 28.73 -10.31
C SER A 709 2.13 29.56 -9.72
N ASP A 710 2.13 29.72 -8.39
CA ASP A 710 3.02 30.63 -7.67
C ASP A 710 3.68 29.91 -6.51
N VAL A 711 5.00 30.09 -6.38
CA VAL A 711 5.81 29.54 -5.27
C VAL A 711 6.21 30.69 -4.35
N LEU A 712 5.97 30.49 -3.05
CA LEU A 712 6.46 31.34 -1.98
C LEU A 712 7.91 30.94 -1.67
N ASP A 713 8.82 31.91 -1.53
CA ASP A 713 10.18 31.60 -1.08
C ASP A 713 10.18 31.34 0.44
N MET A 714 11.15 30.57 0.94
CA MET A 714 11.31 30.32 2.39
C MET A 714 11.46 31.64 3.20
N LYS A 715 11.88 32.72 2.54
CA LYS A 715 12.01 34.07 3.13
C LYS A 715 10.66 34.76 3.37
N ASP A 716 9.63 34.34 2.64
CA ASP A 716 8.28 34.92 2.73
C ASP A 716 7.44 34.26 3.83
N LEU A 717 7.92 33.14 4.38
CA LEU A 717 7.27 32.43 5.48
C LEU A 717 7.43 33.17 6.80
N LYS A 718 6.29 33.45 7.44
CA LYS A 718 6.23 34.01 8.79
C LYS A 718 5.58 32.98 9.74
N PRO A 719 6.12 32.80 10.96
CA PRO A 719 5.42 32.05 11.99
C PRO A 719 3.98 32.55 12.18
N GLY A 720 3.02 31.63 12.24
CA GLY A 720 1.58 31.90 12.30
C GLY A 720 0.86 31.85 10.94
N MET A 721 1.57 31.86 9.80
CA MET A 721 0.93 31.69 8.48
C MET A 721 0.31 30.31 8.35
N VAL A 722 -0.91 30.26 7.81
CA VAL A 722 -1.61 29.02 7.48
C VAL A 722 -1.51 28.79 5.98
N LEU A 723 -1.00 27.62 5.60
CA LEU A 723 -0.75 27.23 4.22
C LEU A 723 -1.38 25.85 3.99
N LYS A 724 -1.82 25.61 2.75
CA LYS A 724 -2.14 24.26 2.30
C LYS A 724 -0.86 23.58 1.86
N GLY A 725 -0.62 22.38 2.38
CA GLY A 725 0.50 21.56 1.97
C GLY A 725 0.10 20.12 1.68
N THR A 726 0.95 19.42 0.95
CA THR A 726 0.76 18.01 0.62
C THR A 726 1.73 17.18 1.46
N VAL A 727 1.22 16.17 2.16
CA VAL A 727 2.06 15.23 2.93
C VAL A 727 2.92 14.44 1.94
N ARG A 728 4.24 14.66 1.95
CA ARG A 728 5.18 13.93 1.08
C ARG A 728 5.60 12.59 1.67
N ASN A 729 5.70 12.51 3.00
CA ASN A 729 6.17 11.31 3.67
C ASN A 729 5.62 11.26 5.10
N VAL A 730 5.34 10.05 5.58
CA VAL A 730 4.89 9.79 6.96
C VAL A 730 5.91 8.87 7.63
N ILE A 731 6.31 9.24 8.84
CA ILE A 731 7.31 8.53 9.66
C ILE A 731 6.78 8.35 11.09
N ASP A 732 7.40 7.50 11.90
CA ASP A 732 6.84 7.13 13.21
C ASP A 732 6.61 8.33 14.17
N PHE A 733 7.45 9.36 14.07
CA PHE A 733 7.37 10.54 14.94
C PHE A 733 6.69 11.77 14.29
N GLY A 734 6.14 11.64 13.08
CA GLY A 734 5.47 12.76 12.40
C GLY A 734 5.26 12.58 10.91
N CYS A 735 5.04 13.68 10.19
CA CYS A 735 4.97 13.67 8.74
C CYS A 735 5.65 14.90 8.13
N PHE A 736 6.21 14.73 6.94
CA PHE A 736 6.78 15.82 6.15
C PHE A 736 5.73 16.35 5.19
N VAL A 737 5.49 17.65 5.26
CA VAL A 737 4.49 18.36 4.46
C VAL A 737 5.18 19.38 3.57
N ASP A 738 4.87 19.31 2.29
CA ASP A 738 5.30 20.29 1.31
C ASP A 738 4.30 21.42 1.19
N ILE A 739 4.72 22.60 1.63
CA ILE A 739 3.95 23.85 1.58
C ILE A 739 4.31 24.72 0.36
N GLY A 740 5.08 24.20 -0.60
CA GLY A 740 5.44 24.91 -1.81
C GLY A 740 6.56 25.92 -1.63
N VAL A 741 7.54 25.64 -0.77
CA VAL A 741 8.73 26.48 -0.49
C VAL A 741 10.06 25.74 -0.70
N HIS A 742 10.02 24.65 -1.47
CA HIS A 742 11.15 23.74 -1.78
C HIS A 742 11.79 22.99 -0.60
N GLN A 743 11.44 23.35 0.63
CA GLN A 743 11.85 22.66 1.85
C GLN A 743 10.63 22.08 2.55
N ASP A 744 10.69 20.78 2.85
CA ASP A 744 9.60 20.12 3.57
C ASP A 744 9.57 20.60 5.02
N GLY A 745 8.36 20.88 5.50
CA GLY A 745 8.12 21.16 6.90
C GLY A 745 7.74 19.90 7.67
N LEU A 746 8.28 19.75 8.87
CA LEU A 746 7.97 18.61 9.73
C LEU A 746 6.78 18.95 10.63
N VAL A 747 5.74 18.13 10.57
CA VAL A 747 4.67 18.09 11.57
C VAL A 747 4.95 16.91 12.50
N HIS A 748 5.30 17.18 13.76
CA HIS A 748 5.51 16.13 14.76
C HIS A 748 4.18 15.45 15.15
N ILE A 749 4.21 14.19 15.57
CA ILE A 749 3.01 13.38 15.89
C ILE A 749 2.04 14.09 16.86
N SER A 750 2.57 14.81 17.86
CA SER A 750 1.78 15.59 18.84
C SER A 750 1.07 16.81 18.25
N HIS A 751 1.46 17.23 17.05
CA HIS A 751 0.98 18.41 16.33
C HIS A 751 0.07 18.07 15.14
N ILE A 752 -0.26 16.78 14.95
CA ILE A 752 -1.16 16.30 13.88
C ILE A 752 -2.64 16.43 14.31
N THR A 753 -2.99 16.00 15.52
CA THR A 753 -4.38 16.01 16.02
C THR A 753 -4.46 16.25 17.53
N ASP A 754 -5.63 16.65 18.01
CA ASP A 754 -5.92 16.83 19.44
C ASP A 754 -6.15 15.51 20.18
N LYS A 755 -6.41 14.42 19.44
CA LYS A 755 -6.56 13.08 20.01
C LYS A 755 -5.19 12.41 20.15
N PHE A 756 -5.04 11.51 21.13
CA PHE A 756 -3.85 10.68 21.21
C PHE A 756 -3.86 9.67 20.06
N ILE A 757 -2.78 9.64 19.28
CA ILE A 757 -2.58 8.73 18.15
C ILE A 757 -1.28 7.95 18.39
N LYS A 758 -1.30 6.65 18.12
CA LYS A 758 -0.11 5.79 18.27
C LYS A 758 0.81 5.89 17.06
N HIS A 759 0.26 6.05 15.86
CA HIS A 759 1.03 6.22 14.64
C HIS A 759 0.44 7.31 13.71
N PRO A 760 1.23 8.22 13.12
CA PRO A 760 0.74 9.31 12.26
C PRO A 760 -0.17 8.87 11.10
N LEU A 761 0.03 7.66 10.57
CA LEU A 761 -0.82 7.05 9.52
C LEU A 761 -2.30 6.89 9.92
N GLU A 762 -2.63 6.91 11.21
CA GLU A 762 -4.02 6.89 11.66
C GLU A 762 -4.75 8.21 11.37
N ALA A 763 -4.01 9.32 11.20
CA ALA A 763 -4.59 10.64 10.93
C ALA A 763 -4.26 11.21 9.56
N VAL A 764 -3.07 10.91 9.02
CA VAL A 764 -2.60 11.48 7.75
C VAL A 764 -1.87 10.44 6.92
N SER A 765 -2.05 10.51 5.61
CA SER A 765 -1.42 9.63 4.65
C SER A 765 -0.58 10.39 3.63
N VAL A 766 0.30 9.69 2.94
CA VAL A 766 1.13 10.31 1.88
C VAL A 766 0.22 10.75 0.72
N GLY A 767 0.35 12.01 0.32
CA GLY A 767 -0.50 12.64 -0.69
C GLY A 767 -1.66 13.46 -0.11
N ASP A 768 -1.93 13.37 1.20
CA ASP A 768 -3.02 14.13 1.82
C ASP A 768 -2.75 15.64 1.73
N ILE A 769 -3.82 16.38 1.42
CA ILE A 769 -3.80 17.84 1.44
C ILE A 769 -4.25 18.30 2.82
N VAL A 770 -3.32 18.90 3.54
CA VAL A 770 -3.48 19.31 4.93
C VAL A 770 -3.31 20.82 5.07
N ASP A 771 -4.16 21.42 5.89
CA ASP A 771 -3.97 22.80 6.33
C ASP A 771 -2.93 22.80 7.46
N VAL A 772 -1.82 23.48 7.26
CA VAL A 772 -0.70 23.55 8.21
C VAL A 772 -0.37 24.99 8.56
N GLN A 773 -0.12 25.23 9.84
CA GLN A 773 0.34 26.50 10.37
C GLN A 773 1.84 26.44 10.63
N VAL A 774 2.57 27.47 10.19
CA VAL A 774 4.02 27.61 10.41
C VAL A 774 4.27 27.93 11.88
N LEU A 775 4.94 27.02 12.60
CA LEU A 775 5.33 27.24 14.01
C LEU A 775 6.66 27.99 14.10
N ASP A 776 7.66 27.56 13.35
CA ASP A 776 9.00 28.16 13.37
C ASP A 776 9.71 27.95 12.03
N VAL A 777 10.58 28.90 11.67
CA VAL A 777 11.37 28.89 10.44
C VAL A 777 12.83 29.14 10.78
N GLU A 778 13.66 28.10 10.69
CA GLU A 778 15.11 28.20 10.88
C GLU A 778 15.80 28.35 9.51
N LEU A 779 16.07 29.59 9.10
CA LEU A 779 16.77 29.89 7.83
C LEU A 779 18.18 29.27 7.78
N ASP A 780 18.93 29.31 8.89
CA ASP A 780 20.31 28.81 8.94
C ASP A 780 20.40 27.28 8.77
N LYS A 781 19.39 26.55 9.24
CA LYS A 781 19.35 25.09 9.20
C LYS A 781 18.41 24.53 8.15
N LYS A 782 17.79 25.39 7.32
CA LYS A 782 16.78 25.04 6.33
C LYS A 782 15.69 24.13 6.92
N ARG A 783 15.17 24.47 8.10
CA ARG A 783 14.13 23.68 8.79
C ARG A 783 12.87 24.50 8.98
N ILE A 784 11.72 23.88 8.73
CA ILE A 784 10.39 24.47 8.92
C ILE A 784 9.63 23.55 9.86
N ALA A 785 9.19 24.08 11.00
CA ALA A 785 8.33 23.37 11.92
C ALA A 785 6.87 23.74 11.62
N LEU A 786 6.02 22.73 11.44
CA LEU A 786 4.61 22.90 11.08
C LEU A 786 3.70 22.26 12.12
N THR A 787 2.47 22.74 12.22
CA THR A 787 1.40 22.08 12.98
C THR A 787 0.12 22.02 12.17
N MET A 788 -0.65 20.94 12.31
CA MET A 788 -2.01 20.82 11.77
C MET A 788 -3.06 21.34 12.76
N LYS A 789 -2.64 21.70 13.99
CA LYS A 789 -3.50 22.35 14.99
C LYS A 789 -3.53 23.85 14.72
N ILE A 790 -4.54 24.29 13.98
CA ILE A 790 -4.68 25.70 13.61
C ILE A 790 -5.09 26.51 14.85
N GLY A 791 -4.14 27.30 15.37
CA GLY A 791 -4.34 28.20 16.50
C GLY A 791 -4.42 29.68 16.07
N ASP A 792 -4.53 30.57 17.06
CA ASP A 792 -4.49 32.03 16.81
C ASP A 792 -3.11 32.45 16.28
N PRO A 793 -3.01 33.00 15.04
CA PRO A 793 -1.73 33.38 14.43
C PRO A 793 -0.89 34.31 15.29
N ALA A 794 -1.52 35.19 16.06
CA ALA A 794 -0.82 36.16 16.90
C ALA A 794 -0.11 35.51 18.10
N LYS A 795 -0.70 34.44 18.66
CA LYS A 795 -0.10 33.68 19.77
C LYS A 795 1.06 32.81 19.31
N VAL A 796 0.89 32.13 18.17
CA VAL A 796 1.95 31.28 17.59
C VAL A 796 3.17 32.12 17.21
N ALA A 797 2.95 33.31 16.62
CA ALA A 797 4.04 34.24 16.31
C ALA A 797 4.76 34.76 17.58
N ALA A 798 4.02 35.03 18.66
CA ALA A 798 4.59 35.47 19.94
C ALA A 798 5.40 34.36 20.63
N GLU A 799 4.93 33.11 20.60
CA GLU A 799 5.63 31.95 21.15
C GLU A 799 6.90 31.60 20.36
N ALA A 800 6.84 31.70 19.03
CA ALA A 800 8.00 31.54 18.16
C ALA A 800 9.06 32.61 18.43
N ALA A 801 8.64 33.88 18.59
CA ALA A 801 9.53 34.98 18.94
C ALA A 801 10.18 34.79 20.33
N ALA A 802 9.42 34.29 21.32
CA ALA A 802 9.94 33.97 22.65
C ALA A 802 10.96 32.81 22.63
N ARG A 803 10.71 31.76 21.83
CA ARG A 803 11.66 30.65 21.63
C ARG A 803 12.92 31.08 20.88
N ALA A 804 12.79 31.95 19.89
CA ALA A 804 13.93 32.54 19.18
C ALA A 804 14.81 33.39 20.11
N ALA A 805 14.21 34.11 21.06
CA ALA A 805 14.93 34.91 22.07
C ALA A 805 15.67 34.07 23.12
N GLN A 806 15.27 32.81 23.34
CA GLN A 806 15.91 31.87 24.28
C GLN A 806 16.96 30.96 23.62
N ARG A 807 17.19 31.06 22.29
CA ARG A 807 18.20 30.26 21.60
C ARG A 807 19.61 30.71 22.01
N PRO A 808 20.49 29.80 22.45
CA PRO A 808 21.89 30.15 22.66
C PRO A 808 22.51 30.57 21.32
N ALA A 809 23.25 31.69 21.32
CA ALA A 809 23.93 32.20 20.14
C ALA A 809 24.81 31.10 19.50
N PRO A 810 24.91 31.04 18.15
CA PRO A 810 25.76 30.07 17.50
C PRO A 810 27.19 30.23 18.01
N LYS A 811 27.76 29.15 18.54
CA LYS A 811 29.19 29.10 18.85
C LYS A 811 29.93 29.32 17.54
N VAL A 812 30.50 30.53 17.38
CA VAL A 812 31.51 30.80 16.36
C VAL A 812 32.68 29.89 16.68
N VAL A 813 32.78 28.75 15.99
CA VAL A 813 34.00 27.96 15.96
C VAL A 813 35.00 28.84 15.23
N LYS A 814 35.90 29.49 15.98
CA LYS A 814 37.11 30.06 15.39
C LYS A 814 37.85 28.91 14.72
N GLU A 815 37.84 28.88 13.39
CA GLU A 815 38.82 28.12 12.63
C GLU A 815 40.21 28.61 13.03
N GLU A 816 40.86 27.90 13.95
CA GLU A 816 42.31 27.85 13.94
C GLU A 816 42.71 27.25 12.59
N LYS A 817 43.40 28.05 11.76
CA LYS A 817 44.06 27.59 10.54
C LYS A 817 45.10 26.52 10.90
N LYS A 818 44.68 25.26 11.03
CA LYS A 818 45.56 24.11 10.81
C LYS A 818 45.64 23.88 9.31
N ALA A 819 46.86 23.94 8.81
CA ALA A 819 47.19 23.74 7.40
C ALA A 819 46.53 22.47 6.84
N ALA A 820 45.90 22.59 5.67
CA ALA A 820 45.31 21.48 4.95
C ALA A 820 46.34 20.36 4.70
N PRO A 821 46.03 19.08 4.96
CA PRO A 821 46.82 18.00 4.41
C PRO A 821 46.61 18.00 2.89
N LYS A 822 47.73 18.05 2.14
CA LYS A 822 47.71 17.93 0.68
C LYS A 822 47.04 16.61 0.30
N LYS A 823 46.01 16.66 -0.55
CA LYS A 823 45.43 15.50 -1.22
C LYS A 823 46.52 14.80 -2.04
N THR A 824 47.02 13.67 -1.57
CA THR A 824 47.79 12.72 -2.39
C THR A 824 46.83 11.91 -3.25
N SER A 825 47.23 11.65 -4.48
CA SER A 825 46.43 10.90 -5.45
C SER A 825 46.34 9.42 -5.04
N VAL A 826 45.27 8.75 -5.44
CA VAL A 826 45.04 7.30 -5.21
C VAL A 826 46.17 6.45 -5.84
N VAL A 827 46.93 6.99 -6.79
CA VAL A 827 48.08 6.35 -7.44
C VAL A 827 49.31 6.30 -6.51
N ASP A 828 49.44 7.23 -5.56
CA ASP A 828 50.56 7.28 -4.60
C ASP A 828 50.37 6.33 -3.40
N GLN A 829 49.13 5.92 -3.10
CA GLN A 829 48.85 4.94 -2.04
C GLN A 829 49.17 3.50 -2.49
N VAL A 830 49.01 3.20 -3.79
CA VAL A 830 49.29 1.87 -4.35
C VAL A 830 50.80 1.61 -4.50
N ALA A 831 51.60 2.64 -4.81
CA ALA A 831 53.06 2.49 -4.90
C ALA A 831 53.75 2.28 -3.54
N LYS A 832 53.11 2.71 -2.43
CA LYS A 832 53.63 2.56 -1.07
C LYS A 832 53.36 1.18 -0.46
N ALA A 833 52.37 0.45 -0.99
CA ALA A 833 52.09 -0.94 -0.64
C ALA A 833 53.00 -1.97 -1.35
N ALA A 834 53.77 -1.56 -2.37
CA ALA A 834 54.56 -2.46 -3.22
C ALA A 834 56.09 -2.37 -3.04
N GLY A 835 56.61 -1.59 -2.09
CA GLY A 835 58.02 -1.68 -1.67
C GLY A 835 59.09 -1.46 -2.76
N VAL A 836 58.94 -0.45 -3.63
CA VAL A 836 59.97 -0.11 -4.63
C VAL A 836 60.43 1.35 -4.48
N THR A 837 61.73 1.55 -4.26
CA THR A 837 62.38 2.87 -4.18
C THR A 837 62.81 3.36 -5.57
N LYS A 838 62.59 4.64 -5.89
CA LYS A 838 63.25 5.31 -7.03
C LYS A 838 63.77 6.71 -6.71
N LYS A 839 64.96 6.96 -7.27
CA LYS A 839 65.94 8.03 -7.05
C LYS A 839 65.59 9.33 -7.81
N ALA A 840 66.15 10.46 -7.38
CA ALA A 840 65.75 11.83 -7.73
C ALA A 840 66.41 12.48 -8.97
N ALA A 841 65.63 13.37 -9.62
CA ALA A 841 65.91 14.69 -10.26
C ALA A 841 66.83 14.78 -11.52
N PRO A 842 66.92 15.92 -12.29
CA PRO A 842 66.25 17.25 -12.15
C PRO A 842 65.75 18.00 -13.43
N ALA A 843 64.88 19.01 -13.18
CA ALA A 843 64.77 20.41 -13.70
C ALA A 843 64.79 20.80 -15.21
N LYS A 844 63.79 21.60 -15.65
CA LYS A 844 63.92 23.06 -15.95
C LYS A 844 62.58 23.77 -16.32
N LYS A 845 62.54 25.06 -15.93
CA LYS A 845 61.54 26.17 -16.02
C LYS A 845 61.45 26.80 -17.47
N PRO A 846 60.70 27.92 -17.72
CA PRO A 846 59.24 28.11 -17.78
C PRO A 846 58.81 29.04 -19.00
N ALA A 847 57.60 29.64 -18.94
CA ALA A 847 57.11 30.82 -19.72
C ALA A 847 56.50 30.52 -21.12
N THR A 848 55.45 31.17 -21.66
CA THR A 848 54.57 32.28 -21.26
C THR A 848 53.33 32.34 -22.19
N LYS A 849 52.28 33.00 -21.68
CA LYS A 849 51.01 33.53 -22.24
C LYS A 849 50.83 33.82 -23.76
N ALA A 850 49.54 33.72 -24.13
CA ALA A 850 48.75 34.50 -25.11
C ALA A 850 48.95 34.17 -26.61
N ALA A 851 48.00 34.34 -27.53
CA ALA A 851 46.53 34.38 -27.57
C ALA A 851 46.15 34.17 -29.08
N ALA A 852 44.91 33.74 -29.33
CA ALA A 852 44.10 33.66 -30.58
C ALA A 852 44.40 34.64 -31.76
N PRO A 853 43.71 34.59 -32.95
CA PRO A 853 42.79 33.60 -33.58
C PRO A 853 42.99 33.40 -35.13
N ALA A 854 42.01 32.74 -35.77
CA ALA A 854 41.61 32.80 -37.21
C ALA A 854 42.60 32.17 -38.22
N GLU A 855 42.24 31.61 -39.38
CA GLU A 855 41.09 31.60 -40.29
C GLU A 855 41.43 30.46 -41.30
N SER A 856 40.52 29.63 -41.82
CA SER A 856 39.88 29.82 -43.14
C SER A 856 39.68 28.44 -43.79
N LYS A 857 38.60 28.33 -44.56
CA LYS A 857 38.07 27.15 -45.26
C LYS A 857 38.84 26.86 -46.58
N PRO A 858 38.23 26.21 -47.61
CA PRO A 858 38.11 24.76 -47.85
C PRO A 858 38.66 24.40 -49.24
N THR A 859 38.66 23.12 -49.64
CA THR A 859 38.73 22.62 -51.04
C THR A 859 38.89 21.09 -50.97
N THR A 860 38.36 20.22 -51.82
CA THR A 860 37.46 20.32 -52.96
C THR A 860 36.93 18.92 -53.24
N SER A 861 35.73 18.90 -53.81
CA SER A 861 34.97 17.79 -54.38
C SER A 861 35.62 17.03 -55.54
N LYS A 862 35.00 15.87 -55.82
CA LYS A 862 34.86 15.09 -57.08
C LYS A 862 35.61 13.75 -57.01
N GLY A 863 35.01 12.61 -57.29
CA GLY A 863 33.72 12.29 -57.90
C GLY A 863 33.85 10.93 -58.60
N LEU A 864 32.69 10.37 -59.00
CA LEU A 864 32.46 9.10 -59.72
C LEU A 864 32.48 7.82 -58.87
N ALA A 865 31.69 6.79 -59.13
CA ALA A 865 30.34 6.53 -59.69
C ALA A 865 30.27 4.99 -59.92
N SER A 866 29.04 4.46 -60.03
CA SER A 866 28.63 3.07 -60.35
C SER A 866 28.72 2.05 -59.20
N GLU A 867 27.59 1.59 -58.63
CA GLU A 867 26.65 0.53 -59.12
C GLU A 867 27.32 -0.86 -59.10
N ALA A 868 26.79 -1.97 -58.54
CA ALA A 868 25.43 -2.37 -58.20
C ALA A 868 25.40 -3.54 -57.18
N LYS A 869 24.43 -3.48 -56.24
CA LYS A 869 23.47 -4.53 -55.77
C LYS A 869 23.95 -5.94 -55.25
N PRO A 870 23.08 -6.67 -54.50
CA PRO A 870 23.40 -7.16 -53.15
C PRO A 870 23.59 -8.69 -53.07
N ALA A 871 24.19 -9.16 -51.98
CA ALA A 871 24.20 -10.57 -51.59
C ALA A 871 23.55 -10.77 -50.22
N ALA A 872 22.67 -11.76 -50.15
CA ALA A 872 21.81 -12.15 -49.04
C ALA A 872 22.59 -12.88 -47.90
N PRO A 873 21.93 -13.23 -46.78
CA PRO A 873 22.51 -13.25 -45.44
C PRO A 873 23.26 -14.54 -45.09
N LYS A 874 24.32 -14.42 -44.27
CA LYS A 874 24.95 -15.56 -43.62
C LYS A 874 24.30 -15.84 -42.27
N THR A 875 23.67 -17.00 -42.19
CA THR A 875 23.33 -17.73 -40.96
C THR A 875 24.57 -17.98 -40.10
N PHE A 876 24.50 -17.65 -38.80
CA PHE A 876 25.43 -18.18 -37.80
C PHE A 876 24.67 -18.99 -36.75
N LYS A 877 25.15 -20.22 -36.53
CA LYS A 877 24.67 -21.19 -35.54
C LYS A 877 25.11 -20.80 -34.12
N LYS A 878 24.23 -21.10 -33.17
CA LYS A 878 24.39 -21.14 -31.71
C LYS A 878 25.79 -21.56 -31.23
N LYS A 879 26.36 -20.78 -30.29
CA LYS A 879 27.04 -21.23 -29.06
C LYS A 879 27.33 -20.01 -28.16
N GLY A 880 27.00 -20.12 -26.87
CA GLY A 880 27.43 -19.20 -25.82
C GLY A 880 26.31 -18.36 -25.21
N ILE A 881 25.71 -18.87 -24.13
CA ILE A 881 24.95 -18.05 -23.17
C ILE A 881 25.97 -17.16 -22.47
N VAL A 882 25.88 -15.84 -22.69
CA VAL A 882 26.57 -14.84 -21.86
C VAL A 882 25.56 -14.37 -20.83
N ILE A 883 25.76 -14.79 -19.57
CA ILE A 883 25.03 -14.28 -18.42
C ILE A 883 25.63 -12.91 -18.09
N PHE A 884 24.93 -11.83 -18.40
CA PHE A 884 25.22 -10.52 -17.83
C PHE A 884 24.73 -10.49 -16.38
N ARG A 885 25.65 -10.67 -15.42
CA ARG A 885 25.46 -10.22 -14.04
C ARG A 885 25.83 -8.73 -13.99
N GLY A 886 24.84 -7.88 -14.22
CA GLY A 886 24.96 -6.44 -13.98
C GLY A 886 24.57 -6.11 -12.54
N ASN A 887 25.53 -5.70 -11.73
CA ASN A 887 25.28 -5.01 -10.45
C ASN A 887 24.57 -3.69 -10.76
N ALA A 888 23.36 -3.51 -10.22
CA ALA A 888 22.70 -2.22 -10.18
C ALA A 888 23.29 -1.40 -9.01
N ASN A 889 24.42 -0.75 -9.27
CA ASN A 889 24.93 0.41 -8.54
C ASN A 889 26.19 0.90 -9.26
N GLU A 890 26.00 1.56 -10.40
CA GLU A 890 26.92 2.57 -10.98
C GLU A 890 26.20 3.47 -11.98
#